data_AF-A0A9P7FQJ5-F1
#
_entry.id   AF-A0A9P7FQJ5-F1
#
_cell.length_a   1.000
_cell.length_b   1.000
_cell.length_c   1.000
_cell.angle_alpha   90.00
_cell.angle_beta   90.00
_cell.angle_gamma   90.00
#
_symmetry.space_group_name_H-M   'P 1'
#
loop_
_entity.id
_entity.type
_entity.pdbx_description
1 polymer ?
#
loop_
_entity_poly.entity_id
_entity_poly.type
_entity_poly.pdbx_seq_one_letter_code
_entity_poly.pdbx_strand_id
1 'polypeptide(L)'
;MASRARHGPPCTIVIKLGTSSIVHETTHQPLLSTLSSVVETVVHLRSQGHKVVLVSSGAIGVGLKRMDMPSRPKSLSGKQALAAIGQGRLIALWDNLFGQLGQPIAQVLLTRGDISDRTRYLNAVNTFKELLSMGVVPVVNENDTVSVSEIKFGDNDTLSAITSSMIHADYLFLLTDVDGLYTSNPRKDPNARHIEVVDSIAAIRSKVSTTTLGSSLGTGGMETKIIAAEIATAAGVTTVILSSKKPENVFNIIQYYHDVTAAQADSRPASANPSRSTSPVPVVRPPHTLFTASATPMRDLKSWTTHTLFPSGSVIIDTGAHHVLSRRESGGRLLAAGVIGVIGAFASGQAVRIVIRRQPTDGSDAPGDAEKAVSVYASGLGNTRPTTPTLHAVSSLSSSVTSLEPLTRSASSSALAESMKLIQSSDDELSEADVVEVGRGLANYNSSQILRVKGLNSYTLLDPCNSLEVLLTLKMYHNNSIRILAGNSHPELAQAVAERLNVPLVPVTVKKFSNGEINVKISESVRDEDVFIIQSGCSDVNDNFMELLILISACKTASARRITAVIPCFPYARMDKKDKSRAPITAKLVANMLTVAGCDHVITMDLHASQIQGFFDIPVDNLFSEPLMISYIKRAIPGWRDSIIVSPDAGGAKRVTAIADKLGVEFALIHRGRDGKSQSAPERMDILVGDVKDKIAILVDDMIDTGKTLTLAARTLHEKGAKSVHALISHGLLSETNMSLIEELPIHELVVTNTIPQRQHANGCKKLVTIDISPTIAESIRRTHNGESISLLFGEWAETGNIAVL
;
A
#
# COMPACT_ATOMS: atom_id res chain seq x y z
N MET A 1 -51.12 -9.84 -17.74
CA MET A 1 -50.33 -9.02 -16.80
C MET A 1 -49.82 -9.94 -15.71
N ALA A 2 -48.55 -10.37 -15.80
CA ALA A 2 -47.96 -11.28 -14.82
C ALA A 2 -47.90 -10.59 -13.45
N SER A 3 -48.40 -11.27 -12.42
CA SER A 3 -48.35 -10.80 -11.03
C SER A 3 -46.91 -10.48 -10.65
N ARG A 4 -46.61 -9.22 -10.30
CA ARG A 4 -45.35 -8.86 -9.66
C ARG A 4 -45.20 -9.72 -8.40
N ALA A 5 -44.22 -10.61 -8.42
CA ALA A 5 -43.99 -11.52 -7.32
C ALA A 5 -43.51 -10.74 -6.08
N ARG A 6 -43.96 -11.17 -4.90
CA ARG A 6 -43.82 -10.49 -3.59
C ARG A 6 -42.39 -10.62 -3.02
N HIS A 7 -41.36 -10.32 -3.78
CA HIS A 7 -39.99 -10.49 -3.31
C HIS A 7 -39.36 -9.12 -3.02
N GLY A 8 -38.57 -9.05 -1.94
CA GLY A 8 -37.82 -7.85 -1.57
C GLY A 8 -36.77 -7.43 -2.59
N PRO A 9 -36.09 -6.28 -2.41
CA PRO A 9 -35.06 -5.83 -3.32
C PRO A 9 -33.92 -6.86 -3.43
N PRO A 10 -33.22 -6.93 -4.58
CA PRO A 10 -32.05 -7.79 -4.73
C PRO A 10 -31.00 -7.49 -3.66
N CYS A 11 -30.44 -8.54 -3.06
CA CYS A 11 -29.42 -8.47 -2.02
C CYS A 11 -28.13 -9.16 -2.47
N THR A 12 -27.01 -8.75 -1.89
CA THR A 12 -25.73 -9.46 -1.93
C THR A 12 -25.57 -10.28 -0.65
N ILE A 13 -25.35 -11.58 -0.80
CA ILE A 13 -25.46 -12.57 0.28
C ILE A 13 -24.17 -13.40 0.32
N VAL A 14 -23.58 -13.53 1.51
CA VAL A 14 -22.53 -14.52 1.78
C VAL A 14 -23.12 -15.65 2.61
N ILE A 15 -22.91 -16.89 2.17
CA ILE A 15 -23.33 -18.10 2.89
C ILE A 15 -22.08 -18.89 3.27
N LYS A 16 -21.86 -19.12 4.56
CA LYS A 16 -20.71 -19.87 5.07
C LYS A 16 -21.12 -21.24 5.55
N LEU A 17 -20.40 -22.29 5.11
CA LEU A 17 -20.54 -23.65 5.61
C LEU A 17 -19.28 -24.11 6.33
N GLY A 18 -19.45 -24.60 7.56
CA GLY A 18 -18.38 -25.27 8.32
C GLY A 18 -18.15 -26.71 7.87
N THR A 19 -16.98 -27.25 8.22
CA THR A 19 -16.59 -28.65 7.91
C THR A 19 -17.65 -29.66 8.33
N SER A 20 -18.24 -29.51 9.53
CA SER A 20 -19.29 -30.40 10.06
C SER A 20 -20.61 -30.37 9.27
N SER A 21 -20.83 -29.34 8.44
CA SER A 21 -21.99 -29.25 7.54
C SER A 21 -21.69 -29.79 6.14
N ILE A 22 -20.42 -30.07 5.84
CA ILE A 22 -19.95 -30.54 4.53
C ILE A 22 -19.58 -32.02 4.58
N VAL A 23 -18.93 -32.46 5.66
CA VAL A 23 -18.52 -33.86 5.86
C VAL A 23 -18.99 -34.37 7.22
N HIS A 24 -19.31 -35.67 7.27
CA HIS A 24 -19.66 -36.37 8.49
C HIS A 24 -18.46 -36.46 9.45
N GLU A 25 -18.70 -36.31 10.76
CA GLU A 25 -17.62 -36.18 11.74
C GLU A 25 -16.75 -37.44 11.89
N THR A 26 -17.33 -38.63 11.80
CA THR A 26 -16.56 -39.87 11.96
C THR A 26 -16.09 -40.47 10.64
N THR A 27 -16.98 -40.56 9.66
CA THR A 27 -16.70 -41.25 8.39
C THR A 27 -16.01 -40.38 7.36
N HIS A 28 -15.94 -39.06 7.60
CA HIS A 28 -15.43 -38.06 6.64
C HIS A 28 -16.17 -38.05 5.29
N GLN A 29 -17.31 -38.74 5.16
CA GLN A 29 -18.10 -38.75 3.94
C GLN A 29 -18.80 -37.41 3.73
N PRO A 30 -18.86 -36.88 2.50
CA PRO A 30 -19.63 -35.68 2.20
C PRO A 30 -21.12 -35.85 2.54
N LEU A 31 -21.70 -34.85 3.19
CA LEU A 31 -23.13 -34.80 3.54
C LEU A 31 -23.95 -34.33 2.33
N LEU A 32 -24.09 -35.21 1.34
CA LEU A 32 -24.67 -34.86 0.04
C LEU A 32 -26.08 -34.26 0.12
N SER A 33 -26.91 -34.70 1.07
CA SER A 33 -28.25 -34.12 1.28
C SER A 33 -28.15 -32.64 1.64
N THR A 34 -27.34 -32.29 2.65
CA THR A 34 -27.11 -30.91 3.07
C THR A 34 -26.53 -30.07 1.93
N LEU A 35 -25.52 -30.58 1.23
CA LEU A 35 -24.87 -29.86 0.12
C LEU A 35 -25.85 -29.59 -1.02
N SER A 36 -26.69 -30.56 -1.37
CA SER A 36 -27.70 -30.42 -2.42
C SER A 36 -28.75 -29.38 -2.03
N SER A 37 -29.26 -29.42 -0.79
CA SER A 37 -30.24 -28.41 -0.33
C SER A 37 -29.65 -27.00 -0.27
N VAL A 38 -28.36 -26.86 0.04
CA VAL A 38 -27.65 -25.57 -0.04
C VAL A 38 -27.57 -25.08 -1.48
N VAL A 39 -27.20 -25.95 -2.42
CA VAL A 39 -27.13 -25.64 -3.85
C VAL A 39 -28.49 -25.19 -4.38
N GLU A 40 -29.56 -25.94 -4.06
CA GLU A 40 -30.94 -25.56 -4.40
C GLU A 40 -31.31 -24.20 -3.84
N THR A 41 -30.97 -23.93 -2.57
CA THR A 41 -31.20 -22.63 -1.93
C THR A 41 -30.45 -21.50 -2.65
N VAL A 42 -29.18 -21.70 -2.98
CA VAL A 42 -28.36 -20.70 -3.69
C VAL A 42 -28.93 -20.42 -5.08
N VAL A 43 -29.27 -21.47 -5.84
CA VAL A 43 -29.87 -21.32 -7.17
C VAL A 43 -31.23 -20.64 -7.09
N HIS A 44 -32.04 -20.96 -6.07
CA HIS A 44 -33.29 -20.28 -5.84
C HIS A 44 -33.08 -18.78 -5.56
N LEU A 45 -32.15 -18.41 -4.67
CA LEU A 45 -31.81 -17.00 -4.41
C LEU A 45 -31.32 -16.28 -5.66
N ARG A 46 -30.47 -16.92 -6.46
CA ARG A 46 -30.00 -16.40 -7.75
C ARG A 46 -31.15 -16.15 -8.73
N SER A 47 -32.13 -17.06 -8.78
CA SER A 47 -33.32 -16.90 -9.64
C SER A 47 -34.19 -15.69 -9.26
N GLN A 48 -34.11 -15.24 -8.00
CA GLN A 48 -34.78 -14.03 -7.50
C GLN A 48 -33.93 -12.75 -7.69
N GLY A 49 -32.76 -12.85 -8.34
CA GLY A 49 -31.89 -11.72 -8.62
C GLY A 49 -30.85 -11.41 -7.53
N HIS A 50 -30.82 -12.18 -6.44
CA HIS A 50 -29.78 -12.00 -5.42
C HIS A 50 -28.39 -12.37 -5.98
N LYS A 51 -27.35 -11.72 -5.46
CA LYS A 51 -25.95 -12.09 -5.70
C LYS A 51 -25.49 -12.94 -4.53
N VAL A 52 -24.95 -14.13 -4.80
CA VAL A 52 -24.62 -15.10 -3.74
C VAL A 52 -23.16 -15.53 -3.86
N VAL A 53 -22.45 -15.47 -2.73
CA VAL A 53 -21.09 -15.99 -2.56
C VAL A 53 -21.12 -17.09 -1.51
N LEU A 54 -20.49 -18.23 -1.82
CA LEU A 54 -20.39 -19.37 -0.92
C LEU A 54 -19.00 -19.41 -0.30
N VAL A 55 -18.90 -19.49 1.03
CA VAL A 55 -17.63 -19.69 1.75
C VAL A 55 -17.63 -21.11 2.32
N SER A 56 -16.81 -21.97 1.74
CA SER A 56 -16.78 -23.41 2.04
C SER A 56 -15.58 -23.76 2.90
N SER A 57 -15.77 -24.59 3.91
CA SER A 57 -14.68 -25.31 4.60
C SER A 57 -14.54 -26.74 4.06
N GLY A 58 -13.85 -27.62 4.80
CA GLY A 58 -13.93 -29.07 4.58
C GLY A 58 -12.87 -29.67 3.67
N ALA A 59 -11.95 -28.90 3.10
CA ALA A 59 -10.88 -29.41 2.23
C ALA A 59 -10.09 -30.55 2.92
N ILE A 60 -9.58 -30.33 4.12
CA ILE A 60 -8.86 -31.36 4.88
C ILE A 60 -9.76 -32.58 5.18
N GLY A 61 -11.03 -32.37 5.51
CA GLY A 61 -11.98 -33.47 5.79
C GLY A 61 -12.22 -34.36 4.57
N VAL A 62 -12.40 -33.74 3.40
CA VAL A 62 -12.50 -34.46 2.12
C VAL A 62 -11.18 -35.17 1.80
N GLY A 63 -10.04 -34.54 2.08
CA GLY A 63 -8.71 -35.13 1.94
C GLY A 63 -8.51 -36.37 2.82
N LEU A 64 -8.95 -36.31 4.09
CA LEU A 64 -8.90 -37.45 5.01
C LEU A 64 -9.68 -38.64 4.45
N LYS A 65 -10.90 -38.42 3.95
CA LYS A 65 -11.66 -39.50 3.33
C LYS A 65 -10.97 -40.05 2.08
N ARG A 66 -10.42 -39.15 1.24
CA ARG A 66 -9.79 -39.53 -0.03
C ARG A 66 -8.57 -40.42 0.18
N MET A 67 -7.82 -40.16 1.26
CA MET A 67 -6.60 -40.88 1.63
C MET A 67 -6.86 -42.01 2.63
N ASP A 68 -8.12 -42.27 2.97
CA ASP A 68 -8.54 -43.25 4.00
C ASP A 68 -7.80 -43.08 5.34
N MET A 69 -7.56 -41.81 5.72
CA MET A 69 -6.84 -41.47 6.94
C MET A 69 -7.82 -41.28 8.11
N PRO A 70 -7.55 -41.92 9.27
CA PRO A 70 -8.49 -41.90 10.40
C PRO A 70 -8.50 -40.56 11.15
N SER A 71 -7.43 -39.78 11.08
CA SER A 71 -7.29 -38.54 11.84
C SER A 71 -6.42 -37.50 11.14
N ARG A 72 -6.67 -36.23 11.45
CA ARG A 72 -5.90 -35.10 10.94
C ARG A 72 -4.40 -35.18 11.30
N PRO A 73 -3.47 -34.95 10.37
CA PRO A 73 -2.04 -34.87 10.64
C PRO A 73 -1.71 -33.77 11.64
N LYS A 74 -0.67 -34.00 12.46
CA LYS A 74 -0.17 -32.99 13.41
C LYS A 74 0.69 -31.93 12.73
N SER A 75 1.56 -32.33 11.79
CA SER A 75 2.45 -31.42 11.06
C SER A 75 1.67 -30.48 10.14
N LEU A 76 2.17 -29.26 10.01
CA LEU A 76 1.62 -28.27 9.07
C LEU A 76 1.67 -28.81 7.63
N SER A 77 2.83 -29.33 7.21
CA SER A 77 3.00 -29.92 5.88
C SER A 77 2.02 -31.06 5.58
N GLY A 78 1.71 -31.90 6.56
CA GLY A 78 0.70 -32.95 6.42
C GLY A 78 -0.71 -32.40 6.25
N LYS A 79 -1.05 -31.32 6.97
CA LYS A 79 -2.34 -30.62 6.81
C LYS A 79 -2.44 -29.96 5.44
N GLN A 80 -1.39 -29.28 4.98
CA GLN A 80 -1.31 -28.64 3.66
C GLN A 80 -1.46 -29.67 2.54
N ALA A 81 -0.77 -30.81 2.63
CA ALA A 81 -0.87 -31.89 1.65
C ALA A 81 -2.30 -32.47 1.56
N LEU A 82 -2.94 -32.72 2.70
CA LEU A 82 -4.34 -33.17 2.72
C LEU A 82 -5.31 -32.10 2.21
N ALA A 83 -5.07 -30.83 2.54
CA ALA A 83 -5.88 -29.74 2.01
C ALA A 83 -5.75 -29.65 0.49
N ALA A 84 -4.54 -29.81 -0.07
CA ALA A 84 -4.34 -29.83 -1.53
C ALA A 84 -5.11 -30.97 -2.20
N ILE A 85 -5.02 -32.19 -1.65
CA ILE A 85 -5.75 -33.38 -2.15
C ILE A 85 -7.26 -33.16 -2.06
N GLY A 86 -7.73 -32.67 -0.91
CA GLY A 86 -9.14 -32.52 -0.63
C GLY A 86 -9.80 -31.33 -1.31
N GLN A 87 -9.08 -30.22 -1.51
CA GLN A 87 -9.61 -29.01 -2.15
C GLN A 87 -10.00 -29.27 -3.60
N GLY A 88 -9.18 -30.00 -4.36
CA GLY A 88 -9.51 -30.40 -5.73
C GLY A 88 -10.78 -31.25 -5.80
N ARG A 89 -11.00 -32.15 -4.83
CA ARG A 89 -12.21 -32.97 -4.75
C ARG A 89 -13.43 -32.18 -4.26
N LEU A 90 -13.23 -31.26 -3.31
CA LEU A 90 -14.27 -30.41 -2.77
C LEU A 90 -14.86 -29.48 -3.83
N ILE A 91 -14.00 -28.79 -4.61
CA ILE A 91 -14.48 -27.92 -5.68
C ILE A 91 -15.17 -28.72 -6.79
N ALA A 92 -14.66 -29.90 -7.14
CA ALA A 92 -15.32 -30.77 -8.11
C ALA A 92 -16.69 -31.25 -7.60
N LEU A 93 -16.85 -31.49 -6.30
CA LEU A 93 -18.15 -31.84 -5.72
C LEU A 93 -19.14 -30.67 -5.84
N TRP A 94 -18.72 -29.45 -5.51
CA TRP A 94 -19.55 -28.26 -5.68
C TRP A 94 -19.91 -28.05 -7.16
N ASP A 95 -18.95 -28.13 -8.06
CA ASP A 95 -19.15 -27.94 -9.50
C ASP A 95 -20.15 -28.93 -10.08
N ASN A 96 -20.06 -30.21 -9.69
CA ASN A 96 -21.03 -31.22 -10.11
C ASN A 96 -22.44 -30.94 -9.59
N LEU A 97 -22.59 -30.55 -8.32
CA LEU A 97 -23.91 -30.28 -7.74
C LEU A 97 -24.55 -29.03 -8.36
N PHE A 98 -23.81 -27.93 -8.48
CA PHE A 98 -24.29 -26.71 -9.12
C PHE A 98 -24.54 -26.89 -10.63
N GLY A 99 -23.69 -27.66 -11.30
CA GLY A 99 -23.79 -27.98 -12.73
C GLY A 99 -25.07 -28.73 -13.08
N GLN A 100 -25.60 -29.59 -12.18
CA GLN A 100 -26.90 -30.25 -12.36
C GLN A 100 -28.07 -29.25 -12.47
N LEU A 101 -27.93 -28.05 -11.90
CA LEU A 101 -28.91 -26.98 -11.96
C LEU A 101 -28.51 -25.87 -12.95
N GLY A 102 -27.48 -26.08 -13.77
CA GLY A 102 -27.01 -25.12 -14.78
C GLY A 102 -26.41 -23.83 -14.21
N GLN A 103 -26.02 -23.81 -12.93
CA GLN A 103 -25.43 -22.63 -12.30
C GLN A 103 -23.89 -22.72 -12.35
N PRO A 104 -23.20 -21.84 -13.10
CA PRO A 104 -21.74 -21.82 -13.10
C PRO A 104 -21.18 -21.36 -11.75
N ILE A 105 -20.07 -21.96 -11.35
CA ILE A 105 -19.29 -21.57 -10.16
C ILE A 105 -17.86 -21.17 -10.53
N ALA A 106 -17.20 -20.45 -9.62
CA ALA A 106 -15.77 -20.16 -9.74
C ALA A 106 -15.08 -20.37 -8.39
N GLN A 107 -13.92 -21.03 -8.41
CA GLN A 107 -13.10 -21.20 -7.22
C GLN A 107 -12.35 -19.90 -6.91
N VAL A 108 -12.40 -19.46 -5.66
CA VAL A 108 -11.57 -18.37 -5.15
C VAL A 108 -10.83 -18.85 -3.90
N LEU A 109 -9.49 -18.86 -3.97
CA LEU A 109 -8.63 -19.25 -2.85
C LEU A 109 -7.90 -18.02 -2.33
N LEU A 110 -8.02 -17.73 -1.04
CA LEU A 110 -7.40 -16.56 -0.42
C LEU A 110 -6.57 -16.98 0.79
N THR A 111 -5.46 -16.29 1.03
CA THR A 111 -4.72 -16.35 2.29
C THR A 111 -4.90 -15.09 3.09
N ARG A 112 -4.54 -15.14 4.38
CA ARG A 112 -4.42 -13.93 5.20
C ARG A 112 -3.49 -12.87 4.59
N GLY A 113 -2.42 -13.31 3.92
CA GLY A 113 -1.49 -12.42 3.21
C GLY A 113 -2.19 -11.60 2.13
N ASP A 114 -3.06 -12.23 1.35
CA ASP A 114 -3.82 -11.58 0.27
C ASP A 114 -4.83 -10.55 0.81
N ILE A 115 -5.35 -10.78 2.02
CA ILE A 115 -6.29 -9.87 2.68
C ILE A 115 -5.56 -8.68 3.32
N SER A 116 -4.39 -8.92 3.92
CA SER A 116 -3.61 -7.89 4.62
C SER A 116 -2.95 -6.88 3.68
N ASP A 117 -2.68 -7.30 2.45
CA ASP A 117 -2.06 -6.49 1.40
C ASP A 117 -3.14 -5.74 0.62
N ARG A 118 -3.06 -4.40 0.59
CA ARG A 118 -4.11 -3.57 -0.01
C ARG A 118 -4.30 -3.84 -1.51
N THR A 119 -3.22 -4.09 -2.24
CA THR A 119 -3.27 -4.30 -3.69
C THR A 119 -3.90 -5.65 -3.99
N ARG A 120 -3.47 -6.70 -3.30
CA ARG A 120 -4.06 -8.04 -3.43
C ARG A 120 -5.53 -8.07 -2.97
N TYR A 121 -5.85 -7.35 -1.90
CA TYR A 121 -7.22 -7.16 -1.44
C TYR A 121 -8.10 -6.53 -2.52
N LEU A 122 -7.65 -5.42 -3.12
CA LEU A 122 -8.41 -4.73 -4.19
C LEU A 122 -8.56 -5.61 -5.44
N ASN A 123 -7.54 -6.39 -5.79
CA ASN A 123 -7.62 -7.34 -6.89
C ASN A 123 -8.65 -8.45 -6.62
N ALA A 124 -8.69 -8.98 -5.40
CA ALA A 124 -9.72 -9.94 -5.00
C ALA A 124 -11.13 -9.32 -5.08
N VAL A 125 -11.31 -8.08 -4.58
CA VAL A 125 -12.58 -7.33 -4.68
C VAL A 125 -13.03 -7.18 -6.14
N ASN A 126 -12.14 -6.78 -7.04
CA ASN A 126 -12.45 -6.63 -8.46
C ASN A 126 -12.85 -7.97 -9.10
N THR A 127 -12.15 -9.05 -8.75
CA THR A 127 -12.47 -10.41 -9.21
C THR A 127 -13.86 -10.83 -8.75
N PHE A 128 -14.21 -10.61 -7.48
CA PHE A 128 -15.56 -10.89 -6.97
C PHE A 128 -16.63 -10.09 -7.71
N LYS A 129 -16.39 -8.81 -7.99
CA LYS A 129 -17.34 -7.97 -8.73
C LYS A 129 -17.60 -8.51 -10.13
N GLU A 130 -16.56 -8.94 -10.83
CA GLU A 130 -16.68 -9.49 -12.18
C GLU A 130 -17.36 -10.87 -12.19
N LEU A 131 -17.00 -11.76 -11.24
CA LEU A 131 -17.68 -13.06 -11.13
C LEU A 131 -19.19 -12.89 -10.90
N LEU A 132 -19.56 -11.97 -10.01
CA LEU A 132 -20.96 -11.68 -9.72
C LEU A 132 -21.68 -10.97 -10.88
N SER A 133 -21.00 -10.17 -11.70
CA SER A 133 -21.58 -9.54 -12.91
C SER A 133 -21.86 -10.57 -14.00
N MET A 134 -20.98 -11.57 -14.16
CA MET A 134 -21.15 -12.71 -15.06
C MET A 134 -22.22 -13.70 -14.59
N GLY A 135 -22.78 -13.50 -13.39
CA GLY A 135 -23.78 -14.38 -12.80
C GLY A 135 -23.26 -15.71 -12.28
N VAL A 136 -21.94 -15.82 -12.13
CA VAL A 136 -21.22 -16.96 -11.54
C VAL A 136 -21.33 -16.88 -10.02
N VAL A 137 -21.45 -18.04 -9.35
CA VAL A 137 -21.40 -18.14 -7.88
C VAL A 137 -19.95 -18.41 -7.44
N PRO A 138 -19.27 -17.45 -6.78
CA PRO A 138 -17.94 -17.69 -6.25
C PRO A 138 -18.00 -18.67 -5.06
N VAL A 139 -17.16 -19.70 -5.09
CA VAL A 139 -16.93 -20.65 -4.01
C VAL A 139 -15.56 -20.35 -3.40
N VAL A 140 -15.58 -19.66 -2.27
CA VAL A 140 -14.42 -19.16 -1.55
C VAL A 140 -13.96 -20.19 -0.52
N ASN A 141 -12.66 -20.41 -0.42
CA ASN A 141 -12.06 -21.13 0.70
C ASN A 141 -10.68 -20.52 1.02
N GLU A 142 -10.17 -20.77 2.22
CA GLU A 142 -8.79 -20.47 2.53
C GLU A 142 -7.84 -21.32 1.68
N ASN A 143 -6.76 -20.70 1.20
CA ASN A 143 -5.70 -21.42 0.51
C ASN A 143 -4.77 -22.14 1.51
N ASP A 144 -5.32 -23.17 2.15
CA ASP A 144 -4.64 -24.02 3.12
C ASP A 144 -3.33 -24.63 2.57
N THR A 145 -3.12 -24.69 1.25
CA THR A 145 -1.94 -25.32 0.64
C THR A 145 -0.67 -24.50 0.78
N VAL A 146 -0.80 -23.17 0.86
CA VAL A 146 0.33 -22.22 0.93
C VAL A 146 0.26 -21.30 2.15
N SER A 147 -0.71 -21.52 3.05
CA SER A 147 -0.81 -20.78 4.31
C SER A 147 0.31 -21.21 5.27
N VAL A 148 1.08 -20.24 5.75
CA VAL A 148 2.27 -20.43 6.60
C VAL A 148 1.98 -20.37 8.11
N SER A 149 0.77 -19.93 8.50
CA SER A 149 0.34 -19.91 9.89
C SER A 149 -0.31 -21.24 10.29
N GLU A 150 -0.02 -21.73 11.50
CA GLU A 150 -0.78 -22.84 12.06
C GLU A 150 -2.25 -22.43 12.16
N ILE A 151 -3.12 -23.24 11.54
CA ILE A 151 -4.59 -23.16 11.54
C ILE A 151 -5.15 -23.06 12.97
N LYS A 152 -5.17 -21.84 13.52
CA LYS A 152 -5.89 -21.39 14.72
C LYS A 152 -6.04 -19.86 14.57
N PHE A 153 -7.22 -19.23 14.57
CA PHE A 153 -8.53 -19.54 15.13
C PHE A 153 -9.60 -18.97 14.16
N GLY A 154 -10.63 -19.73 13.76
CA GLY A 154 -11.79 -19.20 13.02
C GLY A 154 -11.64 -18.98 11.51
N ASP A 155 -10.52 -19.37 10.90
CA ASP A 155 -10.16 -19.31 9.48
C ASP A 155 -11.31 -19.01 8.50
N ASN A 156 -12.25 -19.94 8.28
CA ASN A 156 -13.33 -19.71 7.32
C ASN A 156 -14.55 -18.91 7.83
N ASP A 157 -14.78 -18.86 9.15
CA ASP A 157 -15.80 -17.95 9.72
C ASP A 157 -15.32 -16.50 9.53
N THR A 158 -14.08 -16.21 9.91
CA THR A 158 -13.42 -14.92 9.74
C THR A 158 -13.27 -14.55 8.26
N LEU A 159 -12.87 -15.51 7.42
CA LEU A 159 -12.83 -15.32 5.97
C LEU A 159 -14.21 -14.91 5.44
N SER A 160 -15.29 -15.55 5.90
CA SER A 160 -16.63 -15.19 5.45
C SER A 160 -17.07 -13.77 5.86
N ALA A 161 -16.69 -13.33 7.05
CA ALA A 161 -16.90 -11.95 7.47
C ALA A 161 -16.12 -10.96 6.60
N ILE A 162 -14.86 -11.26 6.30
CA ILE A 162 -14.01 -10.43 5.43
C ILE A 162 -14.57 -10.42 4.00
N THR A 163 -14.94 -11.57 3.45
CA THR A 163 -15.57 -11.67 2.13
C THR A 163 -16.87 -10.87 2.07
N SER A 164 -17.70 -10.94 3.12
CA SER A 164 -18.94 -10.14 3.19
C SER A 164 -18.66 -8.64 3.16
N SER A 165 -17.58 -8.19 3.81
CA SER A 165 -17.13 -6.80 3.77
C SER A 165 -16.57 -6.40 2.39
N MET A 166 -15.71 -7.24 1.79
CA MET A 166 -15.10 -7.03 0.46
C MET A 166 -16.13 -6.76 -0.63
N ILE A 167 -17.27 -7.47 -0.59
CA ILE A 167 -18.31 -7.38 -1.62
C ILE A 167 -19.47 -6.48 -1.21
N HIS A 168 -19.38 -5.80 -0.06
CA HIS A 168 -20.46 -5.02 0.53
C HIS A 168 -21.78 -5.80 0.61
N ALA A 169 -21.72 -7.00 1.20
CA ALA A 169 -22.88 -7.86 1.36
C ALA A 169 -23.91 -7.22 2.30
N ASP A 170 -25.19 -7.43 2.00
CA ASP A 170 -26.30 -7.07 2.89
C ASP A 170 -26.40 -8.09 4.03
N TYR A 171 -26.14 -9.36 3.72
CA TYR A 171 -26.25 -10.48 4.67
C TYR A 171 -25.02 -11.40 4.66
N LEU A 172 -24.63 -11.83 5.86
CA LEU A 172 -23.76 -12.96 6.12
C LEU A 172 -24.53 -14.05 6.87
N PHE A 173 -24.69 -15.23 6.26
CA PHE A 173 -25.31 -16.39 6.89
C PHE A 173 -24.24 -17.40 7.32
N LEU A 174 -24.13 -17.66 8.62
CA LEU A 174 -23.27 -18.68 9.20
C LEU A 174 -24.09 -19.95 9.46
N LEU A 175 -23.97 -20.94 8.58
CA LEU A 175 -24.71 -22.21 8.71
C LEU A 175 -23.99 -23.15 9.68
N THR A 176 -24.71 -23.65 10.67
CA THR A 176 -24.16 -24.43 11.78
C THR A 176 -24.98 -25.70 12.06
N ASP A 177 -24.48 -26.59 12.92
CA ASP A 177 -25.22 -27.78 13.33
C ASP A 177 -26.37 -27.49 14.33
N VAL A 178 -26.42 -26.26 14.87
CA VAL A 178 -27.49 -25.73 15.73
C VAL A 178 -28.27 -24.62 14.99
N ASP A 179 -29.48 -24.33 15.44
CA ASP A 179 -30.39 -23.38 14.80
C ASP A 179 -30.22 -21.93 15.24
N GLY A 180 -29.34 -21.66 16.21
CA GLY A 180 -29.00 -20.32 16.66
C GLY A 180 -28.07 -20.33 17.88
N LEU A 181 -27.90 -19.17 18.48
CA LEU A 181 -27.18 -18.96 19.73
C LEU A 181 -28.13 -19.20 20.92
N TYR A 182 -27.62 -19.85 21.97
CA TYR A 182 -28.36 -20.11 23.20
C TYR A 182 -27.57 -19.57 24.40
N THR A 183 -28.25 -19.27 25.50
CA THR A 183 -27.62 -18.81 26.76
C THR A 183 -26.61 -19.81 27.33
N SER A 184 -26.84 -21.10 27.10
CA SER A 184 -26.01 -22.23 27.50
C SER A 184 -26.16 -23.37 26.47
N ASN A 185 -25.38 -24.45 26.58
CA ASN A 185 -25.46 -25.54 25.60
C ASN A 185 -26.82 -26.28 25.72
N PRO A 186 -27.71 -26.19 24.72
CA PRO A 186 -29.07 -26.76 24.82
C PRO A 186 -29.09 -28.29 24.85
N ARG A 187 -27.98 -28.95 24.47
CA ARG A 187 -27.85 -30.42 24.60
C ARG A 187 -27.50 -30.86 26.03
N LYS A 188 -27.03 -29.95 26.88
CA LYS A 188 -26.57 -30.24 28.26
C LYS A 188 -27.38 -29.50 29.33
N ASP A 189 -27.93 -28.34 29.01
CA ASP A 189 -28.73 -27.51 29.90
C ASP A 189 -30.16 -27.35 29.35
N PRO A 190 -31.16 -28.00 29.97
CA PRO A 190 -32.57 -27.88 29.59
C PRO A 190 -33.14 -26.46 29.70
N ASN A 191 -32.49 -25.57 30.47
CA ASN A 191 -32.93 -24.17 30.66
C ASN A 191 -32.30 -23.21 29.64
N ALA A 192 -31.53 -23.71 28.67
CA ALA A 192 -30.92 -22.91 27.62
C ALA A 192 -31.99 -22.16 26.82
N ARG A 193 -31.95 -20.82 26.87
CA ARG A 193 -32.87 -19.97 26.10
C ARG A 193 -32.24 -19.55 24.79
N HIS A 194 -33.03 -19.59 23.72
CA HIS A 194 -32.60 -19.12 22.40
C HIS A 194 -32.45 -17.59 22.40
N ILE A 195 -31.34 -17.12 21.84
CA ILE A 195 -31.04 -15.71 21.66
C ILE A 195 -31.45 -15.33 20.24
N GLU A 196 -32.50 -14.54 20.16
CA GLU A 196 -33.13 -14.21 18.89
C GLU A 196 -32.48 -13.05 18.15
N VAL A 197 -32.16 -11.96 18.86
CA VAL A 197 -31.56 -10.74 18.29
C VAL A 197 -30.40 -10.30 19.17
N VAL A 198 -29.33 -9.85 18.53
CA VAL A 198 -28.10 -9.38 19.14
C VAL A 198 -27.82 -7.97 18.63
N ASP A 199 -28.05 -6.97 19.48
CA ASP A 199 -27.76 -5.57 19.19
C ASP A 199 -26.39 -5.12 19.70
N SER A 200 -25.82 -5.84 20.65
CA SER A 200 -24.48 -5.58 21.17
C SER A 200 -23.80 -6.87 21.59
N ILE A 201 -22.65 -7.15 20.99
CA ILE A 201 -21.86 -8.35 21.23
C ILE A 201 -21.17 -8.31 22.59
N ALA A 202 -20.83 -7.10 23.08
CA ALA A 202 -20.29 -6.89 24.43
C ALA A 202 -21.27 -7.38 25.51
N ALA A 203 -22.57 -7.20 25.32
CA ALA A 203 -23.62 -7.66 26.24
C ALA A 203 -23.84 -9.18 26.22
N ILE A 204 -23.37 -9.88 25.18
CA ILE A 204 -23.53 -11.33 25.01
C ILE A 204 -22.31 -12.10 25.47
N ARG A 205 -21.09 -11.55 25.28
CA ARG A 205 -19.86 -12.19 25.78
C ARG A 205 -19.85 -12.39 27.30
N SER A 206 -20.61 -11.58 28.05
CA SER A 206 -20.81 -11.76 29.50
C SER A 206 -21.88 -12.79 29.88
N LYS A 207 -22.71 -13.25 28.93
CA LYS A 207 -23.88 -14.11 29.17
C LYS A 207 -23.78 -15.50 28.54
N VAL A 208 -22.82 -15.75 27.66
CA VAL A 208 -22.66 -17.02 26.93
C VAL A 208 -21.39 -17.73 27.40
N SER A 209 -21.52 -18.93 27.96
CA SER A 209 -20.38 -19.78 28.31
C SER A 209 -19.75 -20.35 27.03
N THR A 210 -18.60 -19.82 26.61
CA THR A 210 -17.94 -20.15 25.34
C THR A 210 -17.10 -21.44 25.36
N THR A 211 -17.00 -22.12 26.51
CA THR A 211 -15.91 -23.09 26.77
C THR A 211 -16.13 -24.54 26.27
N THR A 212 -17.24 -24.92 25.63
CA THR A 212 -17.45 -26.33 25.21
C THR A 212 -18.32 -26.54 23.95
N LEU A 213 -17.90 -26.09 22.76
CA LEU A 213 -18.61 -26.32 21.49
C LEU A 213 -17.71 -26.58 20.26
N GLY A 214 -16.63 -27.35 20.40
CA GLY A 214 -15.83 -27.81 19.25
C GLY A 214 -16.11 -29.27 18.87
N SER A 215 -16.49 -29.55 17.61
CA SER A 215 -16.41 -30.90 17.01
C SER A 215 -14.94 -31.24 16.73
N SER A 216 -14.57 -32.52 16.76
CA SER A 216 -13.20 -33.02 16.55
C SER A 216 -12.55 -32.64 15.20
N LEU A 217 -13.36 -32.28 14.19
CA LEU A 217 -12.91 -31.90 12.84
C LEU A 217 -12.97 -30.39 12.50
N GLY A 218 -13.62 -29.60 13.35
CA GLY A 218 -13.78 -28.15 13.16
C GLY A 218 -12.73 -27.38 13.95
N THR A 219 -12.19 -26.29 13.38
CA THR A 219 -11.16 -25.46 14.01
C THR A 219 -11.73 -24.33 14.88
N GLY A 220 -13.05 -24.11 14.84
CA GLY A 220 -13.73 -22.99 15.50
C GLY A 220 -15.14 -23.35 15.96
N GLY A 221 -15.40 -23.19 17.26
CA GLY A 221 -16.70 -23.46 17.90
C GLY A 221 -17.73 -22.35 17.68
N MET A 222 -18.59 -22.10 18.65
CA MET A 222 -19.49 -20.93 18.61
C MET A 222 -18.77 -19.60 18.78
N GLU A 223 -17.62 -19.60 19.45
CA GLU A 223 -16.79 -18.41 19.66
C GLU A 223 -16.32 -17.79 18.33
N THR A 224 -15.85 -18.59 17.38
CA THR A 224 -15.39 -18.09 16.07
C THR A 224 -16.52 -17.48 15.24
N LYS A 225 -17.75 -17.97 15.43
CA LYS A 225 -18.95 -17.44 14.76
C LYS A 225 -19.39 -16.11 15.37
N ILE A 226 -19.30 -15.98 16.70
CA ILE A 226 -19.56 -14.70 17.39
C ILE A 226 -18.53 -13.65 16.94
N ILE A 227 -17.25 -14.04 16.85
CA ILE A 227 -16.20 -13.16 16.33
C ILE A 227 -16.51 -12.76 14.88
N ALA A 228 -16.81 -13.70 13.98
CA ALA A 228 -17.17 -13.38 12.60
C ALA A 228 -18.40 -12.44 12.51
N ALA A 229 -19.42 -12.67 13.33
CA ALA A 229 -20.59 -11.79 13.41
C ALA A 229 -20.23 -10.37 13.88
N GLU A 230 -19.30 -10.24 14.83
CA GLU A 230 -18.77 -8.94 15.26
C GLU A 230 -18.09 -8.18 14.13
N ILE A 231 -17.26 -8.87 13.36
CA ILE A 231 -16.53 -8.29 12.24
C ILE A 231 -17.49 -7.80 11.16
N ALA A 232 -18.43 -8.66 10.79
CA ALA A 232 -19.39 -8.38 9.73
C ALA A 232 -20.37 -7.26 10.13
N THR A 233 -20.95 -7.31 11.33
CA THR A 233 -21.86 -6.24 11.81
C THR A 233 -21.17 -4.90 11.96
N ALA A 234 -19.92 -4.88 12.41
CA ALA A 234 -19.09 -3.67 12.45
C ALA A 234 -18.85 -3.07 11.06
N ALA A 235 -18.73 -3.91 10.03
CA ALA A 235 -18.61 -3.49 8.63
C ALA A 235 -19.96 -3.08 7.99
N GLY A 236 -21.06 -3.13 8.75
CA GLY A 236 -22.40 -2.80 8.26
C GLY A 236 -23.15 -3.96 7.61
N VAL A 237 -22.69 -5.20 7.80
CA VAL A 237 -23.31 -6.42 7.24
C VAL A 237 -24.21 -7.06 8.29
N THR A 238 -25.47 -7.33 7.93
CA THR A 238 -26.39 -8.05 8.82
C THR A 238 -25.97 -9.52 8.91
N THR A 239 -25.69 -10.03 10.11
CA THR A 239 -25.19 -11.40 10.26
C THR A 239 -26.23 -12.32 10.90
N VAL A 240 -26.39 -13.53 10.38
CA VAL A 240 -27.39 -14.50 10.83
C VAL A 240 -26.71 -15.84 11.12
N ILE A 241 -26.99 -16.41 12.30
CA ILE A 241 -26.63 -17.78 12.64
C ILE A 241 -27.88 -18.65 12.54
N LEU A 242 -27.80 -19.74 11.76
CA LEU A 242 -28.90 -20.68 11.56
C LEU A 242 -28.41 -22.11 11.31
N SER A 243 -29.35 -23.06 11.27
CA SER A 243 -29.03 -24.47 11.04
C SER A 243 -28.74 -24.77 9.58
N SER A 244 -27.64 -25.48 9.33
CA SER A 244 -27.27 -26.04 8.03
C SER A 244 -28.21 -27.15 7.56
N LYS A 245 -29.02 -27.74 8.45
CA LYS A 245 -30.01 -28.76 8.10
C LYS A 245 -31.25 -28.20 7.39
N LYS A 246 -31.44 -26.89 7.44
CA LYS A 246 -32.58 -26.17 6.83
C LYS A 246 -32.10 -24.92 6.08
N PRO A 247 -31.24 -25.06 5.05
CA PRO A 247 -30.67 -23.93 4.32
C PRO A 247 -31.75 -23.07 3.64
N GLU A 248 -32.92 -23.63 3.32
CA GLU A 248 -34.07 -22.91 2.77
C GLU A 248 -34.52 -21.73 3.65
N ASN A 249 -34.20 -21.77 4.95
CA ASN A 249 -34.47 -20.67 5.87
C ASN A 249 -33.69 -19.39 5.55
N VAL A 250 -32.59 -19.45 4.80
CA VAL A 250 -31.89 -18.24 4.31
C VAL A 250 -32.86 -17.34 3.56
N PHE A 251 -33.63 -17.90 2.63
CA PHE A 251 -34.66 -17.16 1.89
C PHE A 251 -35.79 -16.70 2.80
N ASN A 252 -36.32 -17.59 3.66
CA ASN A 252 -37.43 -17.26 4.55
C ASN A 252 -37.09 -16.12 5.52
N ILE A 253 -35.84 -16.03 5.97
CA ILE A 253 -35.36 -14.99 6.89
C ILE A 253 -35.30 -13.63 6.18
N ILE A 254 -34.76 -13.59 4.96
CA ILE A 254 -34.71 -12.36 4.14
C ILE A 254 -36.13 -11.84 3.92
N GLN A 255 -37.05 -12.73 3.52
CA GLN A 255 -38.45 -12.38 3.29
C GLN A 255 -39.13 -11.89 4.58
N TYR A 256 -38.92 -12.58 5.71
CA TYR A 256 -39.47 -12.19 7.00
C TYR A 256 -39.09 -10.76 7.38
N TYR A 257 -37.81 -10.41 7.33
CA TYR A 257 -37.37 -9.06 7.71
C TYR A 257 -37.79 -7.99 6.70
N HIS A 258 -37.85 -8.33 5.42
CA HIS A 258 -38.44 -7.45 4.42
C HIS A 258 -39.90 -7.10 4.75
N ASP A 259 -40.72 -8.11 5.05
CA ASP A 259 -42.14 -7.93 5.35
C ASP A 259 -42.35 -7.15 6.66
N VAL A 260 -41.49 -7.39 7.68
CA VAL A 260 -41.50 -6.63 8.95
C VAL A 260 -41.13 -5.16 8.72
N THR A 261 -40.10 -4.86 7.93
CA THR A 261 -39.70 -3.46 7.63
C THR A 261 -40.76 -2.73 6.81
N ALA A 262 -41.39 -3.41 5.83
CA ALA A 262 -42.49 -2.84 5.04
C ALA A 262 -43.70 -2.49 5.91
N ALA A 263 -44.10 -3.39 6.82
CA ALA A 263 -45.22 -3.15 7.74
C ALA A 263 -44.96 -1.98 8.71
N GLN A 264 -43.72 -1.75 9.12
CA GLN A 264 -43.35 -0.61 9.97
C GLN A 264 -43.35 0.73 9.20
N ALA A 265 -43.03 0.73 7.90
CA ALA A 265 -43.04 1.93 7.06
C ALA A 265 -44.47 2.45 6.78
N ASP A 266 -45.45 1.53 6.66
CA ASP A 266 -46.88 1.87 6.41
C ASP A 266 -47.62 2.41 7.64
N SER A 267 -47.04 2.32 8.84
CA SER A 267 -47.65 2.80 10.10
C SER A 267 -47.45 4.30 10.43
N ARG A 268 -46.98 5.14 9.49
CA ARG A 268 -46.97 6.61 9.65
C ARG A 268 -48.40 7.16 9.56
N PRO A 269 -48.80 8.19 10.34
CA PRO A 269 -50.18 8.64 10.40
C PRO A 269 -50.58 9.36 9.10
N ALA A 270 -51.18 8.63 8.17
CA ALA A 270 -51.97 9.20 7.09
C ALA A 270 -53.43 9.28 7.51
N SER A 271 -54.05 10.41 7.22
CA SER A 271 -55.45 10.77 7.52
C SER A 271 -56.46 9.65 7.22
N ALA A 272 -57.44 9.55 8.10
CA ALA A 272 -58.60 8.66 8.07
C ALA A 272 -59.13 8.30 6.66
N ASN A 273 -59.15 7.00 6.36
CA ASN A 273 -60.09 6.38 5.45
C ASN A 273 -60.39 4.95 5.95
N PRO A 274 -61.59 4.67 6.50
CA PRO A 274 -61.89 3.38 7.10
C PRO A 274 -62.50 2.45 6.05
N SER A 275 -61.69 1.81 5.22
CA SER A 275 -62.17 0.65 4.44
C SER A 275 -61.02 -0.21 3.91
N ARG A 276 -60.55 -1.14 4.75
CA ARG A 276 -60.09 -2.52 4.41
C ARG A 276 -59.39 -3.13 5.62
N SER A 277 -60.18 -3.75 6.50
CA SER A 277 -59.65 -4.65 7.53
C SER A 277 -59.37 -6.02 6.91
N THR A 278 -58.13 -6.24 6.49
CA THR A 278 -57.58 -7.60 6.41
C THR A 278 -56.49 -7.68 7.45
N SER A 279 -56.77 -8.36 8.56
CA SER A 279 -55.81 -8.69 9.60
C SER A 279 -54.57 -9.32 8.95
N PRO A 280 -53.35 -8.81 9.16
CA PRO A 280 -52.15 -9.45 8.62
C PRO A 280 -52.04 -10.86 9.22
N VAL A 281 -51.93 -11.88 8.38
CA VAL A 281 -51.56 -13.23 8.81
C VAL A 281 -50.22 -13.11 9.54
N PRO A 282 -50.06 -13.64 10.77
CA PRO A 282 -48.79 -13.56 11.48
C PRO A 282 -47.71 -14.29 10.69
N VAL A 283 -46.70 -13.55 10.22
CA VAL A 283 -45.54 -14.14 9.53
C VAL A 283 -44.73 -14.92 10.58
N VAL A 284 -44.66 -16.24 10.44
CA VAL A 284 -43.93 -17.10 11.38
C VAL A 284 -42.42 -16.87 11.20
N ARG A 285 -41.75 -16.46 12.27
CA ARG A 285 -40.30 -16.23 12.25
C ARG A 285 -39.54 -17.56 12.18
N PRO A 286 -38.69 -17.78 11.15
CA PRO A 286 -37.83 -18.97 11.11
C PRO A 286 -36.84 -18.99 12.28
N PRO A 287 -36.40 -20.15 12.78
CA PRO A 287 -35.42 -20.22 13.87
C PRO A 287 -34.04 -19.73 13.39
N HIS A 288 -33.54 -18.65 14.02
CA HIS A 288 -32.22 -18.07 13.78
C HIS A 288 -31.86 -17.05 14.88
N THR A 289 -30.57 -16.75 15.01
CA THR A 289 -30.08 -15.57 15.73
C THR A 289 -29.68 -14.49 14.73
N LEU A 290 -30.25 -13.29 14.86
CA LEU A 290 -29.90 -12.11 14.07
C LEU A 290 -28.91 -11.23 14.84
N PHE A 291 -27.82 -10.82 14.19
CA PHE A 291 -26.94 -9.76 14.66
C PHE A 291 -27.19 -8.52 13.80
N THR A 292 -27.62 -7.44 14.44
CA THR A 292 -27.98 -6.20 13.74
C THR A 292 -26.74 -5.47 13.25
N ALA A 293 -26.77 -4.99 12.00
CA ALA A 293 -25.69 -4.23 11.42
C ALA A 293 -25.49 -2.90 12.18
N SER A 294 -24.24 -2.46 12.32
CA SER A 294 -23.92 -1.19 12.97
C SER A 294 -24.57 -0.02 12.22
N ALA A 295 -25.28 0.85 12.94
CA ALA A 295 -25.88 2.09 12.39
C ALA A 295 -24.82 3.08 11.87
N THR A 296 -23.58 2.96 12.34
CA THR A 296 -22.41 3.69 11.83
C THR A 296 -21.34 2.69 11.37
N PRO A 297 -21.46 2.14 10.16
CA PRO A 297 -20.52 1.14 9.65
C PRO A 297 -19.09 1.67 9.63
N MET A 298 -18.14 0.86 10.08
CA MET A 298 -16.72 1.17 9.96
C MET A 298 -16.29 1.04 8.50
N ARG A 299 -16.24 2.18 7.79
CA ARG A 299 -15.92 2.22 6.35
C ARG A 299 -14.44 2.07 6.03
N ASP A 300 -13.55 2.12 7.03
CA ASP A 300 -12.12 2.25 6.82
C ASP A 300 -11.35 0.98 7.20
N LEU A 301 -10.46 0.52 6.29
CA LEU A 301 -9.77 -0.77 6.38
C LEU A 301 -8.90 -0.88 7.67
N LYS A 302 -8.45 0.28 8.18
CA LYS A 302 -7.62 0.42 9.38
C LYS A 302 -8.39 0.25 10.70
N SER A 303 -9.71 0.46 10.68
CA SER A 303 -10.56 0.44 11.89
C SER A 303 -11.10 -0.96 12.21
N TRP A 304 -11.24 -1.84 11.22
CA TRP A 304 -11.67 -3.24 11.45
C TRP A 304 -10.49 -4.14 11.81
N THR A 305 -9.32 -3.96 11.16
CA THR A 305 -8.09 -4.70 11.48
C THR A 305 -7.74 -4.59 12.97
N THR A 306 -7.94 -3.41 13.56
CA THR A 306 -7.75 -3.12 14.98
C THR A 306 -8.72 -3.84 15.93
N HIS A 307 -9.93 -4.22 15.48
CA HIS A 307 -10.92 -4.95 16.30
C HIS A 307 -10.88 -6.47 16.11
N THR A 308 -10.40 -6.95 14.95
CA THR A 308 -10.29 -8.38 14.60
C THR A 308 -9.07 -9.11 15.17
N LEU A 309 -8.04 -8.36 15.50
CA LEU A 309 -6.77 -8.92 15.92
C LEU A 309 -6.79 -9.12 17.45
N PHE A 310 -6.44 -10.32 17.92
CA PHE A 310 -6.28 -10.57 19.35
C PHE A 310 -5.16 -9.66 19.86
N PRO A 311 -5.42 -8.79 20.86
CA PRO A 311 -4.39 -7.91 21.33
C PRO A 311 -3.30 -8.73 22.02
N SER A 312 -2.08 -8.66 21.51
CA SER A 312 -0.92 -9.38 22.05
C SER A 312 -0.35 -8.70 23.30
N GLY A 313 -0.87 -7.52 23.65
CA GLY A 313 -0.68 -6.85 24.94
C GLY A 313 -1.40 -5.50 24.96
N SER A 314 -0.95 -4.58 25.81
CA SER A 314 -1.62 -3.31 26.06
C SER A 314 -0.63 -2.14 26.09
N VAL A 315 -1.03 -0.99 25.56
CA VAL A 315 -0.30 0.28 25.64
C VAL A 315 -1.07 1.20 26.59
N ILE A 316 -0.39 1.66 27.63
CA ILE A 316 -0.92 2.58 28.63
C ILE A 316 -0.69 4.01 28.15
N ILE A 317 -1.75 4.83 28.11
CA ILE A 317 -1.69 6.21 27.64
C ILE A 317 -2.09 7.22 28.71
N ASP A 318 -1.64 8.46 28.55
CA ASP A 318 -2.02 9.56 29.44
C ASP A 318 -3.40 10.16 29.10
N THR A 319 -3.87 11.04 29.99
CA THR A 319 -5.17 11.70 29.86
C THR A 319 -5.25 12.64 28.66
N GLY A 320 -4.14 13.27 28.27
CA GLY A 320 -4.07 14.15 27.09
C GLY A 320 -4.17 13.37 25.78
N ALA A 321 -3.44 12.25 25.68
CA ALA A 321 -3.50 11.31 24.57
C ALA A 321 -4.89 10.69 24.42
N HIS A 322 -5.51 10.31 25.54
CA HIS A 322 -6.88 9.80 25.54
C HIS A 322 -7.88 10.83 25.02
N HIS A 323 -7.79 12.08 25.48
CA HIS A 323 -8.65 13.17 25.03
C HIS A 323 -8.47 13.48 23.53
N VAL A 324 -7.25 13.43 22.99
CA VAL A 324 -7.01 13.62 21.54
C VAL A 324 -7.57 12.46 20.72
N LEU A 325 -7.35 11.22 21.16
CA LEU A 325 -7.85 10.01 20.48
C LEU A 325 -9.39 9.91 20.49
N SER A 326 -10.06 10.53 21.46
CA SER A 326 -11.53 10.58 21.52
C SER A 326 -12.16 11.46 20.43
N ARG A 327 -11.37 12.32 19.76
CA ARG A 327 -11.85 13.24 18.71
C ARG A 327 -11.71 12.62 17.32
N ARG A 328 -12.79 12.69 16.54
CA ARG A 328 -12.87 12.15 15.16
C ARG A 328 -11.83 12.74 14.19
N GLU A 329 -11.42 13.99 14.42
CA GLU A 329 -10.47 14.75 13.58
C GLU A 329 -8.99 14.31 13.77
N SER A 330 -8.68 13.56 14.83
CA SER A 330 -7.31 13.12 15.14
C SER A 330 -6.76 12.03 14.20
N GLY A 331 -7.63 11.41 13.40
CA GLY A 331 -7.27 10.28 12.54
C GLY A 331 -6.82 9.02 13.30
N GLY A 332 -7.09 8.95 14.62
CA GLY A 332 -6.83 7.76 15.45
C GLY A 332 -5.35 7.43 15.68
N ARG A 333 -4.44 8.41 15.56
CA ARG A 333 -2.99 8.19 15.72
C ARG A 333 -2.54 8.52 17.15
N LEU A 334 -1.92 7.54 17.80
CA LEU A 334 -1.30 7.69 19.12
C LEU A 334 0.19 8.04 18.94
N LEU A 335 0.63 9.14 19.55
CA LEU A 335 2.04 9.55 19.57
C LEU A 335 2.75 8.99 20.80
N ALA A 336 4.05 8.73 20.67
CA ALA A 336 4.88 8.20 21.76
C ALA A 336 4.90 9.09 23.01
N ALA A 337 4.81 10.41 22.83
CA ALA A 337 4.69 11.40 23.91
C ALA A 337 3.51 11.10 24.85
N GLY A 338 2.42 10.56 24.32
CA GLY A 338 1.20 10.24 25.06
C GLY A 338 1.18 8.83 25.67
N VAL A 339 2.26 8.08 25.56
CA VAL A 339 2.38 6.70 26.07
C VAL A 339 3.14 6.70 27.39
N ILE A 340 2.53 6.12 28.43
CA ILE A 340 3.08 6.01 29.78
C ILE A 340 3.73 4.64 30.01
N GLY A 341 3.26 3.60 29.33
CA GLY A 341 3.75 2.25 29.59
C GLY A 341 3.17 1.19 28.68
N VAL A 342 3.57 -0.05 28.91
CA VAL A 342 3.16 -1.22 28.12
C VAL A 342 2.98 -2.42 29.04
N ILE A 343 1.94 -3.21 28.82
CA ILE A 343 1.68 -4.47 29.54
C ILE A 343 1.68 -5.62 28.53
N GLY A 344 2.50 -6.64 28.77
CA GLY A 344 2.63 -7.80 27.89
C GLY A 344 3.59 -7.60 26.72
N ALA A 345 3.98 -8.70 26.07
CA ALA A 345 4.92 -8.71 24.96
C ALA A 345 4.20 -8.84 23.62
N PHE A 346 4.42 -7.88 22.72
CA PHE A 346 3.80 -7.87 21.39
C PHE A 346 4.74 -7.28 20.34
N ALA A 347 4.60 -7.70 19.10
CA ALA A 347 5.37 -7.24 17.94
C ALA A 347 4.66 -6.10 17.19
N SER A 348 5.41 -5.39 16.32
CA SER A 348 4.83 -4.41 15.40
C SER A 348 3.84 -5.08 14.44
N GLY A 349 2.75 -4.40 14.11
CA GLY A 349 1.63 -4.92 13.32
C GLY A 349 0.72 -5.89 14.09
N GLN A 350 1.02 -6.22 15.35
CA GLN A 350 0.07 -6.90 16.22
C GLN A 350 -0.90 -5.90 16.82
N ALA A 351 -2.14 -6.32 17.07
CA ALA A 351 -3.05 -5.47 17.81
C ALA A 351 -2.66 -5.39 19.27
N VAL A 352 -3.03 -4.28 19.87
CA VAL A 352 -2.84 -3.97 21.28
C VAL A 352 -4.08 -3.30 21.83
N ARG A 353 -4.37 -3.54 23.10
CA ARG A 353 -5.31 -2.72 23.86
C ARG A 353 -4.69 -1.35 24.11
N ILE A 354 -5.48 -0.30 24.03
CA ILE A 354 -5.12 1.03 24.52
C ILE A 354 -5.81 1.20 25.86
N VAL A 355 -5.05 1.44 26.92
CA VAL A 355 -5.55 1.45 28.31
C VAL A 355 -5.13 2.73 29.04
N ILE A 356 -5.88 3.14 30.06
CA ILE A 356 -5.54 4.24 30.98
C ILE A 356 -5.43 3.72 32.42
N ARG A 357 -4.67 4.40 33.29
CA ARG A 357 -4.55 4.01 34.71
C ARG A 357 -5.84 4.33 35.48
N ARG A 358 -6.28 3.43 36.34
CA ARG A 358 -7.38 3.66 37.30
C ARG A 358 -6.91 4.69 38.34
N GLN A 359 -7.69 5.75 38.61
CA GLN A 359 -7.39 6.61 39.75
C GLN A 359 -7.70 5.86 41.06
N PRO A 360 -6.87 5.99 42.10
CA PRO A 360 -7.24 5.52 43.42
C PRO A 360 -8.43 6.35 43.90
N THR A 361 -9.56 5.69 44.13
CA THR A 361 -10.66 6.29 44.90
C THR A 361 -10.18 6.42 46.34
N ASP A 362 -9.97 7.63 46.83
CA ASP A 362 -9.79 7.88 48.26
C ASP A 362 -10.94 7.20 49.01
N GLY A 363 -10.58 6.39 50.00
CA GLY A 363 -11.46 5.40 50.59
C GLY A 363 -12.81 5.95 51.06
N SER A 364 -13.89 5.45 50.45
CA SER A 364 -15.17 5.24 51.11
C SER A 364 -15.98 4.21 50.33
N ASP A 365 -16.24 3.07 50.96
CA ASP A 365 -17.12 2.03 50.45
C ASP A 365 -18.58 2.52 50.49
N ALA A 366 -19.15 2.87 49.33
CA ALA A 366 -20.60 2.87 49.11
C ALA A 366 -20.93 2.67 47.60
N PRO A 367 -21.89 1.80 47.23
CA PRO A 367 -22.22 1.54 45.84
C PRO A 367 -23.18 2.62 45.32
N GLY A 368 -22.66 3.62 44.62
CA GLY A 368 -23.51 4.66 44.00
C GLY A 368 -22.85 5.65 43.04
N ASP A 369 -21.52 5.79 43.01
CA ASP A 369 -20.89 6.98 42.39
C ASP A 369 -20.24 6.76 41.00
N ALA A 370 -20.55 5.68 40.29
CA ALA A 370 -20.02 5.48 38.92
C ALA A 370 -20.68 6.41 37.86
N GLU A 371 -21.90 6.91 38.09
CA GLU A 371 -22.60 7.79 37.14
C GLU A 371 -22.27 9.29 37.31
N LYS A 372 -21.76 9.72 38.48
CA LYS A 372 -21.39 11.13 38.71
C LYS A 372 -20.04 11.55 38.15
N ALA A 373 -19.10 10.61 38.01
CA ALA A 373 -17.76 10.90 37.48
C ALA A 373 -17.79 11.30 35.99
N VAL A 374 -18.82 10.86 35.24
CA VAL A 374 -18.98 11.18 33.81
C VAL A 374 -19.57 12.58 33.59
N SER A 375 -20.40 13.10 34.52
CA SER A 375 -21.09 14.38 34.32
C SER A 375 -20.25 15.60 34.68
N VAL A 376 -19.29 15.48 35.61
CA VAL A 376 -18.46 16.62 36.07
C VAL A 376 -17.40 17.02 35.02
N TYR A 377 -17.06 16.13 34.09
CA TYR A 377 -16.06 16.39 33.05
C TYR A 377 -16.59 17.17 31.84
N ALA A 378 -17.90 17.33 31.69
CA ALA A 378 -18.50 18.01 30.53
C ALA A 378 -18.55 19.56 30.64
N SER A 379 -18.29 20.15 31.82
CA SER A 379 -18.56 21.58 32.07
C SER A 379 -17.35 22.52 32.04
N GLY A 380 -16.16 22.06 31.64
CA GLY A 380 -14.94 22.88 31.60
C GLY A 380 -14.58 23.46 30.23
N LEU A 381 -15.54 24.08 29.52
CA LEU A 381 -15.32 24.74 28.23
C LEU A 381 -15.24 26.27 28.43
N GLY A 382 -14.03 26.84 28.39
CA GLY A 382 -13.87 28.30 28.37
C GLY A 382 -12.42 28.81 28.34
N ASN A 383 -12.07 29.44 27.21
CA ASN A 383 -10.98 30.41 26.99
C ASN A 383 -9.51 29.96 27.05
N THR A 384 -8.83 29.94 25.90
CA THR A 384 -7.66 30.80 25.57
C THR A 384 -7.22 30.62 24.11
N ARG A 385 -6.79 31.73 23.47
CA ARG A 385 -6.36 31.84 22.05
C ARG A 385 -4.87 31.48 21.88
N PRO A 386 -4.41 31.13 20.67
CA PRO A 386 -3.01 30.78 20.41
C PRO A 386 -2.12 32.02 20.26
N THR A 387 -0.96 32.03 20.94
CA THR A 387 0.16 32.94 20.64
C THR A 387 1.42 32.12 20.33
N THR A 388 2.05 32.46 19.20
CA THR A 388 3.36 31.96 18.76
C THR A 388 4.49 32.60 19.58
N PRO A 389 5.50 31.85 20.06
CA PRO A 389 6.74 32.44 20.54
C PRO A 389 7.89 32.35 19.51
N THR A 390 8.60 33.46 19.42
CA THR A 390 9.75 33.83 18.59
C THR A 390 11.05 33.13 18.99
N LEU A 391 11.95 32.93 18.00
CA LEU A 391 13.31 32.40 18.17
C LEU A 391 14.27 33.40 18.83
N HIS A 392 15.12 32.93 19.74
CA HIS A 392 16.33 33.62 20.17
C HIS A 392 17.58 32.74 19.97
N ALA A 393 18.65 33.36 19.48
CA ALA A 393 19.97 32.76 19.27
C ALA A 393 20.74 32.64 20.59
N VAL A 394 21.57 31.60 20.73
CA VAL A 394 22.57 31.51 21.79
C VAL A 394 23.93 31.09 21.20
N SER A 395 24.94 31.82 21.64
CA SER A 395 26.34 31.84 21.22
C SER A 395 27.23 30.80 21.91
N SER A 396 28.20 30.29 21.15
CA SER A 396 29.58 29.90 21.50
C SER A 396 29.90 29.35 22.90
N LEU A 397 30.49 28.13 22.94
CA LEU A 397 31.55 27.78 23.90
C LEU A 397 32.51 26.77 23.27
N SER A 398 33.79 27.09 23.36
CA SER A 398 34.97 26.37 22.90
C SER A 398 35.64 25.61 24.05
N SER A 399 36.16 24.41 23.83
CA SER A 399 37.43 23.94 24.41
C SER A 399 37.88 22.59 23.83
N SER A 400 39.18 22.36 23.95
CA SER A 400 40.06 21.66 23.03
C SER A 400 40.38 20.21 23.42
N VAL A 401 40.98 19.53 22.43
CA VAL A 401 41.52 18.16 22.37
C VAL A 401 42.70 17.90 23.31
N THR A 402 42.76 16.70 23.92
CA THR A 402 43.90 15.75 24.10
C THR A 402 43.48 14.73 25.18
N SER A 403 43.72 13.42 25.12
CA SER A 403 44.91 12.66 24.70
C SER A 403 44.54 11.17 24.52
N LEU A 404 45.24 10.49 23.61
CA LEU A 404 45.28 9.03 23.45
C LEU A 404 46.32 8.44 24.43
N GLU A 405 46.08 7.24 24.98
CA GLU A 405 46.93 6.04 24.75
C GLU A 405 46.41 4.78 25.50
N PRO A 406 46.87 3.56 25.10
CA PRO A 406 46.06 2.35 24.95
C PRO A 406 46.35 1.28 26.04
N LEU A 407 45.59 0.18 26.07
CA LEU A 407 46.10 -1.13 26.54
C LEU A 407 45.20 -2.32 26.12
N THR A 408 45.88 -3.45 25.98
CA THR A 408 45.54 -4.69 25.28
C THR A 408 45.03 -5.82 26.17
N ARG A 409 44.27 -6.75 25.55
CA ARG A 409 44.13 -8.22 25.78
C ARG A 409 43.43 -8.78 27.06
N SER A 410 42.31 -9.45 26.75
CA SER A 410 41.85 -10.81 27.16
C SER A 410 41.31 -11.10 28.57
N ALA A 411 40.25 -11.94 28.56
CA ALA A 411 39.51 -12.62 29.65
C ALA A 411 38.43 -11.76 30.34
N SER A 412 37.20 -12.22 30.62
CA SER A 412 36.65 -13.57 30.84
C SER A 412 35.11 -13.54 30.77
N SER A 413 34.48 -14.71 30.66
CA SER A 413 33.02 -14.94 30.59
C SER A 413 32.23 -14.61 31.88
N SER A 414 32.81 -13.93 32.86
CA SER A 414 32.14 -13.51 34.10
C SER A 414 31.56 -12.09 34.05
N ALA A 415 32.03 -11.22 33.14
CA ALA A 415 31.56 -9.84 33.04
C ALA A 415 30.10 -9.71 32.52
N LEU A 416 29.62 -10.71 31.78
CA LEU A 416 28.23 -10.74 31.27
C LEU A 416 27.18 -11.06 32.35
N ALA A 417 27.58 -11.68 33.47
CA ALA A 417 26.65 -12.02 34.56
C ALA A 417 26.42 -10.84 35.53
N GLU A 418 27.40 -9.94 35.66
CA GLU A 418 27.30 -8.76 36.54
C GLU A 418 26.58 -7.59 35.85
N SER A 419 26.71 -7.44 34.53
CA SER A 419 25.91 -6.48 33.76
C SER A 419 24.40 -6.80 33.73
N MET A 420 23.99 -8.04 34.03
CA MET A 420 22.58 -8.43 34.17
C MET A 420 21.99 -8.19 35.57
N LYS A 421 22.80 -7.81 36.57
CA LYS A 421 22.33 -7.57 37.95
C LYS A 421 22.17 -6.09 38.33
N LEU A 422 22.60 -5.15 37.49
CA LEU A 422 22.57 -3.70 37.76
C LEU A 422 21.44 -2.93 37.06
N ILE A 423 20.43 -3.63 36.51
CA ILE A 423 19.17 -3.05 35.99
C ILE A 423 17.98 -3.54 36.83
N GLN A 424 18.13 -3.56 38.15
CA GLN A 424 17.03 -3.72 39.10
C GLN A 424 17.16 -2.66 40.19
N SER A 425 16.71 -1.45 39.90
CA SER A 425 16.13 -0.59 40.93
C SER A 425 15.23 0.48 40.28
N SER A 426 14.00 0.54 40.81
CA SER A 426 12.92 1.53 40.64
C SER A 426 12.32 1.75 39.25
N ASP A 427 11.45 0.84 38.81
CA ASP A 427 10.29 1.16 37.97
C ASP A 427 9.11 0.30 38.48
N ASP A 428 8.01 0.92 38.89
CA ASP A 428 6.79 0.27 39.40
C ASP A 428 6.29 -0.82 38.43
N GLU A 429 6.23 -2.08 38.88
CA GLU A 429 5.55 -3.15 38.13
C GLU A 429 4.03 -2.91 38.12
N LEU A 430 3.54 -2.21 37.10
CA LEU A 430 2.11 -1.99 36.85
C LEU A 430 1.41 -3.31 36.48
N SER A 431 0.40 -3.71 37.26
CA SER A 431 -0.35 -4.95 37.07
C SER A 431 -1.58 -4.77 36.17
N GLU A 432 -2.13 -5.84 35.58
CA GLU A 432 -3.37 -5.78 34.78
C GLU A 432 -4.60 -5.27 35.59
N ALA A 433 -4.55 -5.30 36.92
CA ALA A 433 -5.65 -4.85 37.78
C ALA A 433 -5.77 -3.30 37.87
N ASP A 434 -4.74 -2.58 37.43
CA ASP A 434 -4.60 -1.13 37.64
C ASP A 434 -4.98 -0.28 36.41
N VAL A 435 -5.50 -0.90 35.34
CA VAL A 435 -5.75 -0.25 34.05
C VAL A 435 -7.16 -0.52 33.49
N VAL A 436 -7.67 0.41 32.69
CA VAL A 436 -8.99 0.33 32.02
C VAL A 436 -8.81 0.47 30.51
N GLU A 437 -9.39 -0.45 29.73
CA GLU A 437 -9.34 -0.42 28.26
C GLU A 437 -10.22 0.71 27.69
N VAL A 438 -9.63 1.55 26.86
CA VAL A 438 -10.27 2.71 26.22
C VAL A 438 -10.27 2.63 24.69
N GLY A 439 -9.60 1.64 24.11
CA GLY A 439 -9.59 1.42 22.66
C GLY A 439 -8.66 0.26 22.26
N ARG A 440 -8.54 0.03 20.95
CA ARG A 440 -7.60 -0.94 20.36
C ARG A 440 -6.88 -0.34 19.17
N GLY A 441 -5.62 -0.71 18.99
CA GLY A 441 -4.73 -0.17 17.98
C GLY A 441 -3.84 -1.23 17.38
N LEU A 442 -3.34 -0.98 16.17
CA LEU A 442 -2.23 -1.73 15.61
C LEU A 442 -0.95 -1.08 16.13
N ALA A 443 -0.13 -1.86 16.82
CA ALA A 443 1.12 -1.33 17.35
C ALA A 443 2.08 -1.10 16.17
N ASN A 444 2.45 0.14 15.89
CA ASN A 444 3.47 0.43 14.87
C ASN A 444 4.87 -0.03 15.32
N TYR A 445 5.04 -0.29 16.63
CA TYR A 445 6.27 -0.71 17.28
C TYR A 445 5.98 -1.87 18.25
N ASN A 446 6.96 -2.72 18.53
CA ASN A 446 6.83 -3.79 19.52
C ASN A 446 6.84 -3.26 20.97
N SER A 447 6.43 -4.07 21.94
CA SER A 447 6.29 -3.68 23.35
C SER A 447 7.57 -3.08 23.95
N SER A 448 8.73 -3.67 23.63
CA SER A 448 10.05 -3.21 24.09
C SER A 448 10.46 -1.89 23.43
N GLN A 449 10.12 -1.69 22.15
CA GLN A 449 10.35 -0.45 21.42
C GLN A 449 9.47 0.67 21.98
N ILE A 450 8.18 0.41 22.24
CA ILE A 450 7.27 1.37 22.85
C ILE A 450 7.76 1.79 24.24
N LEU A 451 8.23 0.85 25.07
CA LEU A 451 8.82 1.15 26.38
C LEU A 451 10.07 2.06 26.30
N ARG A 452 10.82 2.01 25.19
CA ARG A 452 12.03 2.82 24.97
C ARG A 452 11.73 4.21 24.42
N VAL A 453 10.58 4.41 23.78
CA VAL A 453 10.16 5.72 23.24
C VAL A 453 9.03 6.39 24.02
N LYS A 454 8.47 5.71 25.04
CA LYS A 454 7.39 6.22 25.90
C LYS A 454 7.75 7.60 26.48
N GLY A 455 6.82 8.55 26.40
CA GLY A 455 7.00 9.91 26.91
C GLY A 455 7.97 10.81 26.11
N LEU A 456 8.55 10.33 25.00
CA LEU A 456 9.41 11.15 24.15
C LEU A 456 8.57 11.96 23.14
N ASN A 457 8.85 13.25 23.08
CA ASN A 457 8.34 14.11 22.01
C ASN A 457 9.06 13.78 20.70
N SER A 458 8.40 13.99 19.56
CA SER A 458 9.01 13.74 18.23
C SER A 458 10.34 14.48 18.00
N TYR A 459 10.58 15.56 18.76
CA TYR A 459 11.84 16.33 18.76
C TYR A 459 12.96 15.70 19.60
N THR A 460 12.67 15.00 20.71
CA THR A 460 13.71 14.37 21.56
C THR A 460 14.20 13.03 20.99
N LEU A 461 13.51 12.49 19.99
CA LEU A 461 14.01 11.38 19.15
C LEU A 461 15.10 11.82 18.16
N LEU A 462 15.44 13.11 18.13
CA LEU A 462 16.38 13.74 17.19
C LEU A 462 17.60 14.39 17.89
N ASP A 463 17.79 14.17 19.20
CA ASP A 463 18.93 14.74 19.93
C ASP A 463 20.22 13.92 19.65
N PRO A 464 21.29 14.51 19.07
CA PRO A 464 22.42 13.76 18.57
C PRO A 464 23.28 13.10 19.66
N CYS A 465 23.08 13.40 20.95
CA CYS A 465 23.90 12.87 22.05
C CYS A 465 23.51 11.46 22.55
N ASN A 466 22.31 10.93 22.26
CA ASN A 466 21.92 9.54 22.62
C ASN A 466 21.83 8.60 21.40
N SER A 467 22.39 9.03 20.28
CA SER A 467 22.04 8.58 18.93
C SER A 467 22.65 7.24 18.49
N LEU A 468 23.60 6.64 19.22
CA LEU A 468 24.25 5.41 18.74
C LEU A 468 23.44 4.12 19.02
N GLU A 469 22.94 3.92 20.23
CA GLU A 469 22.18 2.69 20.56
C GLU A 469 20.76 2.68 19.98
N VAL A 470 20.14 3.86 19.84
CA VAL A 470 18.78 4.02 19.32
C VAL A 470 18.74 3.87 17.79
N LEU A 471 19.73 4.39 17.04
CA LEU A 471 19.83 4.16 15.59
C LEU A 471 20.12 2.69 15.26
N LEU A 472 20.92 2.00 16.07
CA LEU A 472 21.22 0.58 15.89
C LEU A 472 19.98 -0.30 16.10
N THR A 473 19.07 0.10 17.00
CA THR A 473 17.85 -0.66 17.28
C THR A 473 16.70 -0.36 16.29
N LEU A 474 16.58 0.87 15.79
CA LEU A 474 15.55 1.27 14.80
C LEU A 474 15.82 0.72 13.40
N LYS A 475 17.07 0.45 13.03
CA LYS A 475 17.45 -0.17 11.74
C LYS A 475 16.98 -1.63 11.58
N MET A 476 16.54 -2.32 12.64
CA MET A 476 16.33 -3.78 12.59
C MET A 476 14.90 -4.26 12.27
N TYR A 477 13.86 -3.40 12.18
CA TYR A 477 12.47 -3.88 12.06
C TYR A 477 11.53 -3.05 11.15
N HIS A 478 12.05 -2.45 10.08
CA HIS A 478 11.27 -2.38 8.83
C HIS A 478 11.66 -3.62 8.03
N ASN A 479 10.72 -4.47 7.65
CA ASN A 479 11.00 -5.62 6.75
C ASN A 479 11.24 -5.15 5.30
N ASN A 480 11.76 -3.95 5.07
CA ASN A 480 13.12 -3.66 4.58
C ASN A 480 13.15 -2.17 4.19
N SER A 481 14.28 -1.50 4.38
CA SER A 481 14.42 -0.06 4.22
C SER A 481 14.88 0.34 2.81
N ILE A 482 14.60 1.58 2.42
CA ILE A 482 15.20 2.20 1.23
C ILE A 482 16.69 2.41 1.52
N ARG A 483 17.54 1.95 0.61
CA ARG A 483 19.00 2.17 0.66
C ARG A 483 19.43 2.85 -0.63
N ILE A 484 19.88 4.09 -0.52
CA ILE A 484 20.30 4.89 -1.67
C ILE A 484 21.82 4.81 -1.78
N LEU A 485 22.30 4.31 -2.91
CA LEU A 485 23.70 4.29 -3.28
C LEU A 485 23.91 5.24 -4.45
N ALA A 486 25.11 5.80 -4.57
CA ALA A 486 25.50 6.61 -5.71
C ALA A 486 26.86 6.13 -6.23
N GLY A 487 27.02 6.15 -7.56
CA GLY A 487 28.34 6.11 -8.18
C GLY A 487 28.95 7.51 -8.29
N ASN A 488 29.99 7.68 -9.11
CA ASN A 488 30.69 8.95 -9.23
C ASN A 488 30.05 9.93 -10.24
N SER A 489 29.05 9.52 -11.00
CA SER A 489 28.48 10.35 -12.08
C SER A 489 27.73 11.59 -11.58
N HIS A 490 26.98 11.47 -10.48
CA HIS A 490 26.10 12.56 -10.00
C HIS A 490 25.80 12.48 -8.49
N PRO A 491 26.82 12.65 -7.63
CA PRO A 491 26.64 12.57 -6.18
C PRO A 491 25.72 13.68 -5.63
N GLU A 492 25.67 14.85 -6.28
CA GLU A 492 24.83 15.98 -5.86
C GLU A 492 23.33 15.65 -5.99
N LEU A 493 22.91 15.07 -7.12
CA LEU A 493 21.53 14.63 -7.31
C LEU A 493 21.18 13.52 -6.33
N ALA A 494 22.09 12.56 -6.12
CA ALA A 494 21.85 11.47 -5.17
C ALA A 494 21.65 11.99 -3.74
N GLN A 495 22.44 12.98 -3.31
CA GLN A 495 22.31 13.63 -2.03
C GLN A 495 20.97 14.39 -1.91
N ALA A 496 20.58 15.16 -2.93
CA ALA A 496 19.30 15.87 -2.95
C ALA A 496 18.09 14.92 -2.88
N VAL A 497 18.16 13.78 -3.59
CA VAL A 497 17.12 12.73 -3.53
C VAL A 497 17.08 12.09 -2.13
N ALA A 498 18.23 11.81 -1.53
CA ALA A 498 18.36 11.23 -0.20
C ALA A 498 17.76 12.13 0.89
N GLU A 499 18.04 13.43 0.82
CA GLU A 499 17.47 14.45 1.73
C GLU A 499 15.95 14.54 1.61
N ARG A 500 15.41 14.53 0.39
CA ARG A 500 13.95 14.56 0.16
C ARG A 500 13.22 13.33 0.68
N LEU A 501 13.89 12.18 0.64
CA LEU A 501 13.37 10.93 1.21
C LEU A 501 13.62 10.81 2.72
N ASN A 502 14.41 11.73 3.29
CA ASN A 502 14.89 11.67 4.66
C ASN A 502 15.59 10.33 4.98
N VAL A 503 16.42 9.86 4.03
CA VAL A 503 17.21 8.63 4.13
C VAL A 503 18.68 8.98 3.90
N PRO A 504 19.63 8.53 4.74
CA PRO A 504 21.04 8.81 4.50
C PRO A 504 21.56 8.03 3.28
N LEU A 505 22.45 8.65 2.51
CA LEU A 505 23.19 7.97 1.44
C LEU A 505 24.08 6.89 2.05
N VAL A 506 24.05 5.68 1.50
CA VAL A 506 24.92 4.58 1.94
C VAL A 506 26.37 4.92 1.58
N PRO A 507 27.31 4.83 2.53
CA PRO A 507 28.71 5.10 2.24
C PRO A 507 29.29 4.05 1.29
N VAL A 508 29.59 4.48 0.06
CA VAL A 508 30.21 3.66 -0.99
C VAL A 508 31.57 4.27 -1.35
N THR A 509 32.60 3.43 -1.39
CA THR A 509 33.89 3.80 -1.96
C THR A 509 33.97 3.31 -3.39
N VAL A 510 34.03 4.23 -4.35
CA VAL A 510 34.25 3.93 -5.78
C VAL A 510 35.57 4.56 -6.20
N LYS A 511 36.55 3.74 -6.57
CA LYS A 511 37.92 4.18 -6.94
C LYS A 511 38.37 3.47 -8.21
N LYS A 512 39.28 4.09 -8.97
CA LYS A 512 40.00 3.42 -10.05
C LYS A 512 41.39 2.99 -9.56
N PHE A 513 41.79 1.75 -9.88
CA PHE A 513 43.17 1.30 -9.72
C PHE A 513 44.08 1.99 -10.75
N SER A 514 45.39 1.90 -10.58
CA SER A 514 46.37 2.54 -11.48
C SER A 514 46.30 2.05 -12.92
N ASN A 515 45.77 0.84 -13.15
CA ASN A 515 45.53 0.26 -14.48
C ASN A 515 44.16 0.62 -15.08
N GLY A 516 43.34 1.44 -14.39
CA GLY A 516 42.03 1.87 -14.85
C GLY A 516 40.84 1.01 -14.40
N GLU A 517 41.08 -0.13 -13.75
CA GLU A 517 39.99 -0.97 -13.24
C GLU A 517 39.21 -0.30 -12.11
N ILE A 518 37.88 -0.44 -12.14
CA ILE A 518 36.99 0.12 -11.14
C ILE A 518 36.88 -0.83 -9.93
N ASN A 519 37.12 -0.28 -8.75
CA ASN A 519 36.99 -0.95 -7.47
C ASN A 519 35.87 -0.30 -6.65
N VAL A 520 34.87 -1.11 -6.28
CA VAL A 520 33.70 -0.69 -5.51
C VAL A 520 33.68 -1.42 -4.17
N LYS A 521 33.47 -0.67 -3.09
CA LYS A 521 33.22 -1.21 -1.76
C LYS A 521 32.02 -0.53 -1.11
N ILE A 522 30.99 -1.32 -0.82
CA ILE A 522 29.81 -0.89 -0.06
C ILE A 522 30.14 -1.05 1.44
N SER A 523 30.04 0.02 2.21
CA SER A 523 30.54 0.03 3.61
C SER A 523 29.53 -0.50 4.63
N GLU A 524 28.26 -0.61 4.24
CA GLU A 524 27.17 -1.07 5.11
C GLU A 524 26.44 -2.27 4.50
N SER A 525 25.76 -3.06 5.33
CA SER A 525 24.91 -4.15 4.85
C SER A 525 23.78 -3.60 3.96
N VAL A 526 23.51 -4.33 2.88
CA VAL A 526 22.34 -4.15 2.00
C VAL A 526 21.49 -5.42 1.95
N ARG A 527 21.77 -6.41 2.80
CA ARG A 527 21.05 -7.69 2.83
C ARG A 527 19.58 -7.47 3.12
N ASP A 528 18.74 -8.06 2.29
CA ASP A 528 17.29 -7.94 2.29
C ASP A 528 16.79 -6.49 2.03
N GLU A 529 17.65 -5.50 1.80
CA GLU A 529 17.21 -4.11 1.61
C GLU A 529 16.64 -3.82 0.20
N ASP A 530 15.86 -2.75 0.07
CA ASP A 530 15.41 -2.21 -1.22
C ASP A 530 16.40 -1.14 -1.70
N VAL A 531 17.25 -1.53 -2.63
CA VAL A 531 18.42 -0.75 -3.03
C VAL A 531 18.12 0.07 -4.27
N PHE A 532 18.40 1.38 -4.21
CA PHE A 532 18.30 2.30 -5.34
C PHE A 532 19.69 2.86 -5.64
N ILE A 533 20.22 2.57 -6.82
CA ILE A 533 21.54 3.03 -7.24
C ILE A 533 21.36 4.17 -8.24
N ILE A 534 21.76 5.39 -7.84
CA ILE A 534 21.68 6.59 -8.68
C ILE A 534 22.98 6.74 -9.46
N GLN A 535 22.90 6.61 -10.78
CA GLN A 535 24.02 6.85 -11.68
C GLN A 535 23.51 7.30 -13.05
N SER A 536 24.01 8.42 -13.56
CA SER A 536 23.65 8.98 -14.87
C SER A 536 24.72 8.68 -15.93
N GLY A 537 24.30 8.56 -17.20
CA GLY A 537 25.18 8.37 -18.34
C GLY A 537 25.85 9.67 -18.80
N CYS A 538 26.77 10.21 -18.01
CA CYS A 538 27.47 11.47 -18.30
C CYS A 538 29.00 11.33 -18.27
N SER A 539 29.72 12.40 -18.67
CA SER A 539 31.18 12.54 -18.67
C SER A 539 31.92 11.34 -19.27
N ASP A 540 32.40 10.43 -18.42
CA ASP A 540 33.01 9.16 -18.82
C ASP A 540 31.94 8.05 -18.84
N VAL A 541 31.18 8.01 -19.93
CA VAL A 541 29.98 7.16 -20.05
C VAL A 541 30.29 5.68 -19.80
N ASN A 542 31.45 5.20 -20.26
CA ASN A 542 31.85 3.80 -20.10
C ASN A 542 32.17 3.46 -18.65
N ASP A 543 32.98 4.29 -18.01
CA ASP A 543 33.41 4.01 -16.65
C ASP A 543 32.25 4.21 -15.68
N ASN A 544 31.42 5.23 -15.86
CA ASN A 544 30.19 5.41 -15.07
C ASN A 544 29.22 4.24 -15.24
N PHE A 545 29.11 3.69 -16.46
CA PHE A 545 28.27 2.52 -16.71
C PHE A 545 28.86 1.25 -16.09
N MET A 546 30.17 1.03 -16.20
CA MET A 546 30.86 -0.09 -15.54
C MET A 546 30.76 0.02 -14.01
N GLU A 547 30.90 1.22 -13.44
CA GLU A 547 30.67 1.47 -12.01
C GLU A 547 29.27 1.04 -11.59
N LEU A 548 28.24 1.39 -12.37
CA LEU A 548 26.85 1.00 -12.10
C LEU A 548 26.68 -0.53 -12.13
N LEU A 549 27.22 -1.20 -13.14
CA LEU A 549 27.14 -2.66 -13.24
C LEU A 549 27.83 -3.35 -12.05
N ILE A 550 28.98 -2.85 -11.63
CA ILE A 550 29.72 -3.38 -10.48
C ILE A 550 28.94 -3.13 -9.18
N LEU A 551 28.34 -1.95 -9.01
CA LEU A 551 27.48 -1.64 -7.85
C LEU A 551 26.26 -2.57 -7.78
N ILE A 552 25.57 -2.80 -8.90
CA ILE A 552 24.43 -3.72 -8.98
C ILE A 552 24.87 -5.13 -8.61
N SER A 553 25.96 -5.62 -9.22
CA SER A 553 26.49 -6.97 -8.97
C SER A 553 26.93 -7.15 -7.50
N ALA A 554 27.56 -6.12 -6.91
CA ALA A 554 27.96 -6.11 -5.50
C ALA A 554 26.73 -6.18 -4.58
N CYS A 555 25.67 -5.42 -4.87
CA CYS A 555 24.41 -5.47 -4.10
C CYS A 555 23.72 -6.83 -4.24
N LYS A 556 23.69 -7.41 -5.45
CA LYS A 556 23.08 -8.72 -5.71
C LYS A 556 23.78 -9.82 -4.92
N THR A 557 25.11 -9.82 -4.97
CA THR A 557 25.95 -10.79 -4.23
C THR A 557 25.84 -10.58 -2.71
N ALA A 558 25.64 -9.33 -2.27
CA ALA A 558 25.35 -9.00 -0.87
C ALA A 558 23.91 -9.32 -0.42
N SER A 559 23.13 -10.02 -1.26
CA SER A 559 21.77 -10.47 -0.97
C SER A 559 20.76 -9.33 -0.77
N ALA A 560 20.89 -8.23 -1.51
CA ALA A 560 19.83 -7.22 -1.59
C ALA A 560 18.52 -7.85 -2.07
N ARG A 561 17.38 -7.44 -1.49
CA ARG A 561 16.06 -7.99 -1.86
C ARG A 561 15.67 -7.58 -3.26
N ARG A 562 15.87 -6.30 -3.58
CA ARG A 562 15.52 -5.70 -4.86
C ARG A 562 16.51 -4.59 -5.17
N ILE A 563 16.94 -4.51 -6.43
CA ILE A 563 17.91 -3.53 -6.92
C ILE A 563 17.26 -2.75 -8.05
N THR A 564 17.09 -1.46 -7.83
CA THR A 564 16.58 -0.51 -8.82
C THR A 564 17.72 0.37 -9.32
N ALA A 565 18.01 0.33 -10.62
CA ALA A 565 18.93 1.27 -11.25
C ALA A 565 18.18 2.57 -11.58
N VAL A 566 18.56 3.66 -10.91
CA VAL A 566 18.03 5.00 -11.17
C VAL A 566 19.01 5.71 -12.09
N ILE A 567 18.64 5.81 -13.37
CA ILE A 567 19.49 6.28 -14.47
C ILE A 567 18.86 7.52 -15.12
N PRO A 568 19.05 8.73 -14.56
CA PRO A 568 18.40 9.95 -15.05
C PRO A 568 18.63 10.24 -16.53
N CYS A 569 19.86 10.08 -17.03
CA CYS A 569 20.16 10.09 -18.46
C CYS A 569 20.66 8.70 -18.88
N PHE A 570 19.88 7.99 -19.69
CA PHE A 570 20.20 6.62 -20.09
C PHE A 570 21.39 6.56 -21.07
N PRO A 571 22.45 5.78 -20.78
CA PRO A 571 23.64 5.75 -21.63
C PRO A 571 23.34 5.06 -22.97
N TYR A 572 24.00 5.52 -24.04
CA TYR A 572 23.85 4.97 -25.40
C TYR A 572 22.44 5.02 -25.99
N ALA A 573 21.53 5.85 -25.44
CA ALA A 573 20.13 5.90 -25.88
C ALA A 573 19.92 6.29 -27.36
N ARG A 574 20.86 7.03 -27.98
CA ARG A 574 20.84 7.35 -29.43
C ARG A 574 21.18 6.16 -30.34
N MET A 575 21.66 5.05 -29.79
CA MET A 575 22.03 3.83 -30.52
C MET A 575 20.98 2.73 -30.31
N ASP A 576 19.71 3.09 -30.53
CA ASP A 576 18.51 2.27 -30.27
C ASP A 576 18.05 1.44 -31.48
N LYS A 577 18.55 1.74 -32.68
CA LYS A 577 18.17 1.04 -33.92
C LYS A 577 19.35 0.88 -34.88
N LYS A 578 19.18 0.00 -35.86
CA LYS A 578 20.14 -0.16 -36.96
C LYS A 578 19.88 0.90 -38.03
N ASP A 579 20.53 2.05 -37.94
CA ASP A 579 20.41 3.11 -38.96
C ASP A 579 21.13 2.79 -40.28
N LYS A 580 22.09 1.85 -40.26
CA LYS A 580 22.80 1.34 -41.44
C LYS A 580 23.10 -0.15 -41.30
N SER A 581 23.40 -0.83 -42.41
CA SER A 581 23.85 -2.23 -42.39
C SER A 581 25.12 -2.37 -41.54
N ARG A 582 25.13 -3.38 -40.64
CA ARG A 582 26.23 -3.71 -39.69
C ARG A 582 26.45 -2.73 -38.52
N ALA A 583 25.47 -1.89 -38.18
CA ALA A 583 25.51 -1.13 -36.92
C ALA A 583 25.03 -1.99 -35.72
N PRO A 584 25.59 -1.81 -34.51
CA PRO A 584 25.07 -2.41 -33.29
C PRO A 584 23.80 -1.69 -32.80
N ILE A 585 23.03 -2.36 -31.94
CA ILE A 585 21.97 -1.72 -31.13
C ILE A 585 22.52 -1.64 -29.70
N THR A 586 23.37 -0.64 -29.45
CA THR A 586 24.12 -0.54 -28.20
C THR A 586 23.18 -0.31 -27.00
N ALA A 587 22.07 0.41 -27.17
CA ALA A 587 21.07 0.57 -26.10
C ALA A 587 20.48 -0.78 -25.64
N LYS A 588 20.26 -1.73 -26.56
CA LYS A 588 19.82 -3.10 -26.20
C LYS A 588 20.94 -3.87 -25.50
N LEU A 589 22.19 -3.69 -25.90
CA LEU A 589 23.33 -4.30 -25.21
C LEU A 589 23.44 -3.77 -23.77
N VAL A 590 23.30 -2.46 -23.56
CA VAL A 590 23.25 -1.81 -22.24
C VAL A 590 22.12 -2.39 -21.39
N ALA A 591 20.91 -2.51 -21.94
CA ALA A 591 19.78 -3.11 -21.24
C ALA A 591 20.07 -4.55 -20.80
N ASN A 592 20.61 -5.37 -21.71
CA ASN A 592 20.99 -6.75 -21.39
C ASN A 592 22.05 -6.82 -20.28
N MET A 593 23.07 -5.95 -20.33
CA MET A 593 24.11 -5.91 -19.29
C MET A 593 23.56 -5.55 -17.92
N LEU A 594 22.63 -4.58 -17.83
CA LEU A 594 21.96 -4.21 -16.58
C LEU A 594 21.15 -5.38 -16.01
N THR A 595 20.36 -6.05 -16.86
CA THR A 595 19.56 -7.22 -16.44
C THR A 595 20.46 -8.36 -15.96
N VAL A 596 21.52 -8.69 -16.70
CA VAL A 596 22.47 -9.76 -16.33
C VAL A 596 23.26 -9.43 -15.06
N ALA A 597 23.60 -8.16 -14.83
CA ALA A 597 24.25 -7.74 -13.58
C ALA A 597 23.36 -7.95 -12.33
N GLY A 598 22.04 -8.13 -12.51
CA GLY A 598 21.09 -8.43 -11.44
C GLY A 598 20.14 -7.29 -11.09
N CYS A 599 19.96 -6.32 -11.99
CA CYS A 599 18.98 -5.25 -11.85
C CYS A 599 17.56 -5.82 -11.93
N ASP A 600 16.69 -5.44 -10.99
CA ASP A 600 15.30 -5.90 -10.93
C ASP A 600 14.31 -4.85 -11.46
N HIS A 601 14.71 -3.57 -11.54
CA HIS A 601 13.90 -2.45 -12.00
C HIS A 601 14.77 -1.28 -12.50
N VAL A 602 14.38 -0.59 -13.58
CA VAL A 602 15.01 0.67 -14.02
C VAL A 602 14.07 1.86 -13.84
N ILE A 603 14.55 2.94 -13.23
CA ILE A 603 13.89 4.26 -13.27
C ILE A 603 14.78 5.18 -14.12
N THR A 604 14.22 5.82 -15.14
CA THR A 604 14.94 6.74 -16.02
C THR A 604 14.08 7.95 -16.36
N MET A 605 14.62 8.93 -17.10
CA MET A 605 13.88 10.12 -17.51
C MET A 605 14.11 10.39 -19.00
N ASP A 606 13.04 10.73 -19.72
CA ASP A 606 13.02 11.15 -21.13
C ASP A 606 13.92 10.32 -22.06
N LEU A 607 13.72 8.99 -22.08
CA LEU A 607 14.37 8.11 -23.04
C LEU A 607 14.30 8.67 -24.47
N HIS A 608 15.45 8.71 -25.16
CA HIS A 608 15.56 9.17 -26.55
C HIS A 608 14.51 8.52 -27.47
N ALA A 609 14.31 7.22 -27.30
CA ALA A 609 13.25 6.46 -27.93
C ALA A 609 12.47 5.67 -26.87
N SER A 610 11.15 5.87 -26.82
CA SER A 610 10.25 5.14 -25.90
C SER A 610 10.36 3.62 -26.01
N GLN A 611 10.74 3.11 -27.19
CA GLN A 611 10.92 1.69 -27.51
C GLN A 611 12.04 1.03 -26.70
N ILE A 612 12.98 1.82 -26.15
CA ILE A 612 14.04 1.31 -25.28
C ILE A 612 13.45 0.59 -24.05
N GLN A 613 12.24 0.95 -23.58
CA GLN A 613 11.55 0.21 -22.53
C GLN A 613 11.35 -1.27 -22.90
N GLY A 614 11.03 -1.55 -24.18
CA GLY A 614 10.89 -2.92 -24.70
C GLY A 614 12.21 -3.66 -24.89
N PHE A 615 13.36 -3.04 -24.58
CA PHE A 615 14.64 -3.75 -24.54
C PHE A 615 14.86 -4.49 -23.22
N PHE A 616 14.09 -4.17 -22.18
CA PHE A 616 14.16 -4.81 -20.88
C PHE A 616 13.05 -5.85 -20.72
N ASP A 617 13.39 -6.95 -20.04
CA ASP A 617 12.41 -7.94 -19.54
C ASP A 617 11.98 -7.63 -18.09
N ILE A 618 12.61 -6.64 -17.46
CA ILE A 618 12.29 -6.08 -16.15
C ILE A 618 11.47 -4.79 -16.31
N PRO A 619 10.69 -4.38 -15.29
CA PRO A 619 9.96 -3.11 -15.34
C PRO A 619 10.90 -1.91 -15.60
N VAL A 620 10.39 -0.92 -16.33
CA VAL A 620 11.07 0.35 -16.60
C VAL A 620 10.10 1.49 -16.39
N ASP A 621 10.39 2.34 -15.42
CA ASP A 621 9.68 3.60 -15.24
C ASP A 621 10.41 4.71 -16.02
N ASN A 622 9.88 5.05 -17.20
CA ASN A 622 10.35 6.21 -17.95
C ASN A 622 9.60 7.47 -17.50
N LEU A 623 10.26 8.27 -16.67
CA LEU A 623 9.76 9.56 -16.21
C LEU A 623 9.82 10.62 -17.33
N PHE A 624 9.03 11.67 -17.22
CA PHE A 624 9.00 12.76 -18.20
C PHE A 624 9.29 14.10 -17.52
N SER A 625 10.19 14.89 -18.09
CA SER A 625 10.43 16.28 -17.67
C SER A 625 9.39 17.26 -18.24
N GLU A 626 8.53 16.80 -19.15
CA GLU A 626 7.47 17.58 -19.80
C GLU A 626 6.64 18.43 -18.80
N PRO A 627 6.13 17.89 -17.67
CA PRO A 627 5.38 18.72 -16.71
C PRO A 627 6.23 19.83 -16.08
N LEU A 628 7.52 19.58 -15.86
CA LEU A 628 8.46 20.57 -15.32
C LEU A 628 8.73 21.67 -16.35
N MET A 629 8.91 21.30 -17.62
CA MET A 629 9.09 22.24 -18.72
C MET A 629 7.84 23.12 -18.91
N ILE A 630 6.64 22.53 -18.92
CA ILE A 630 5.37 23.27 -19.02
C ILE A 630 5.23 24.26 -17.88
N SER A 631 5.48 23.82 -16.65
CA SER A 631 5.40 24.69 -15.48
C SER A 631 6.44 25.82 -15.56
N TYR A 632 7.65 25.54 -16.08
CA TYR A 632 8.70 26.55 -16.26
C TYR A 632 8.27 27.59 -17.29
N ILE A 633 7.78 27.17 -18.46
CA ILE A 633 7.26 28.06 -19.52
C ILE A 633 6.18 29.00 -18.94
N LYS A 634 5.20 28.44 -18.22
CA LYS A 634 4.07 29.20 -17.65
C LYS A 634 4.51 30.25 -16.63
N ARG A 635 5.59 30.01 -15.88
CA ARG A 635 6.05 30.86 -14.76
C ARG A 635 7.17 31.82 -15.14
N ALA A 636 8.13 31.38 -15.95
CA ALA A 636 9.37 32.09 -16.21
C ALA A 636 9.37 32.87 -17.53
N ILE A 637 8.56 32.47 -18.53
CA ILE A 637 8.56 33.10 -19.86
C ILE A 637 7.39 34.09 -19.98
N PRO A 638 7.64 35.42 -19.96
CA PRO A 638 6.57 36.40 -20.09
C PRO A 638 5.96 36.36 -21.48
N GLY A 639 4.63 36.35 -21.57
CA GLY A 639 3.94 36.31 -22.86
C GLY A 639 3.94 34.94 -23.54
N TRP A 640 4.23 33.85 -22.81
CA TRP A 640 4.25 32.47 -23.35
C TRP A 640 2.97 32.06 -24.11
N ARG A 641 1.83 32.71 -23.89
CA ARG A 641 0.59 32.44 -24.66
C ARG A 641 0.71 32.79 -26.15
N ASP A 642 1.61 33.69 -26.50
CA ASP A 642 1.96 34.07 -27.87
C ASP A 642 3.29 33.43 -28.30
N SER A 643 3.50 32.19 -27.86
CA SER A 643 4.69 31.40 -28.19
C SER A 643 4.39 30.33 -29.24
N ILE A 644 5.45 29.76 -29.79
CA ILE A 644 5.43 28.62 -30.68
C ILE A 644 6.48 27.61 -30.22
N ILE A 645 6.08 26.34 -30.06
CA ILE A 645 7.00 25.28 -29.62
C ILE A 645 7.70 24.71 -30.85
N VAL A 646 9.04 24.72 -30.86
CA VAL A 646 9.82 24.39 -32.04
C VAL A 646 10.65 23.13 -31.81
N SER A 647 10.59 22.19 -32.75
CA SER A 647 11.51 21.04 -32.75
C SER A 647 12.73 21.33 -33.63
N PRO A 648 13.96 21.07 -33.15
CA PRO A 648 15.17 21.31 -33.95
C PRO A 648 15.40 20.26 -35.06
N ASP A 649 14.64 19.16 -35.05
CA ASP A 649 14.62 18.15 -36.11
C ASP A 649 13.24 17.49 -36.26
N ALA A 650 13.09 16.59 -37.23
CA ALA A 650 11.83 15.88 -37.46
C ALA A 650 11.53 14.78 -36.43
N GLY A 651 12.54 14.27 -35.73
CA GLY A 651 12.39 13.21 -34.73
C GLY A 651 11.68 13.69 -33.47
N GLY A 652 11.91 14.95 -33.08
CA GLY A 652 11.28 15.58 -31.92
C GLY A 652 9.84 16.04 -32.13
N ALA A 653 9.22 15.78 -33.29
CA ALA A 653 7.88 16.27 -33.62
C ALA A 653 6.81 15.90 -32.58
N LYS A 654 6.78 14.63 -32.14
CA LYS A 654 5.80 14.17 -31.13
C LYS A 654 5.95 14.88 -29.77
N ARG A 655 7.17 15.24 -29.41
CA ARG A 655 7.50 15.90 -28.14
C ARG A 655 6.97 17.33 -28.14
N VAL A 656 7.23 18.07 -29.23
CA VAL A 656 6.78 19.47 -29.34
C VAL A 656 5.29 19.59 -29.48
N THR A 657 4.62 18.67 -30.20
CA THR A 657 3.16 18.67 -30.31
C THR A 657 2.49 18.42 -28.96
N ALA A 658 3.01 17.47 -28.15
CA ALA A 658 2.45 17.19 -26.83
C ALA A 658 2.49 18.41 -25.89
N ILE A 659 3.61 19.15 -25.91
CA ILE A 659 3.76 20.38 -25.12
C ILE A 659 2.87 21.50 -25.68
N ALA A 660 2.85 21.68 -27.00
CA ALA A 660 2.05 22.70 -27.66
C ALA A 660 0.55 22.52 -27.38
N ASP A 661 0.05 21.28 -27.47
CA ASP A 661 -1.35 20.92 -27.20
C ASP A 661 -1.74 21.24 -25.74
N LYS A 662 -0.88 20.91 -24.76
CA LYS A 662 -1.13 21.21 -23.34
C LYS A 662 -1.05 22.70 -22.99
N LEU A 663 -0.23 23.45 -23.72
CA LEU A 663 -0.12 24.90 -23.57
C LEU A 663 -1.21 25.65 -24.36
N GLY A 664 -1.85 24.99 -25.34
CA GLY A 664 -2.79 25.63 -26.25
C GLY A 664 -2.12 26.63 -27.19
N VAL A 665 -0.89 26.31 -27.65
CA VAL A 665 -0.10 27.15 -28.56
C VAL A 665 0.26 26.39 -29.83
N GLU A 666 0.78 27.10 -30.84
CA GLU A 666 1.21 26.47 -32.09
C GLU A 666 2.56 25.74 -31.94
N PHE A 667 2.89 24.89 -32.92
CA PHE A 667 4.21 24.26 -33.02
C PHE A 667 4.85 24.48 -34.40
N ALA A 668 6.18 24.43 -34.45
CA ALA A 668 6.96 24.46 -35.68
C ALA A 668 8.01 23.34 -35.69
N LEU A 669 8.45 22.96 -36.89
CA LEU A 669 9.46 21.94 -37.10
C LEU A 669 10.56 22.47 -38.00
N ILE A 670 11.81 22.24 -37.61
CA ILE A 670 12.96 22.51 -38.44
C ILE A 670 13.37 21.20 -39.13
N HIS A 671 13.40 21.20 -40.45
CA HIS A 671 13.96 20.11 -41.23
C HIS A 671 15.37 20.45 -41.71
N ARG A 672 16.30 19.53 -41.47
CA ARG A 672 17.65 19.58 -42.05
C ARG A 672 17.63 18.91 -43.42
N GLY A 673 18.03 19.64 -44.45
CA GLY A 673 18.43 19.01 -45.70
C GLY A 673 19.96 19.03 -45.84
N ARG A 674 20.45 18.26 -46.81
CA ARG A 674 21.86 18.29 -47.23
C ARG A 674 21.87 18.59 -48.72
N ASP A 675 22.67 19.57 -49.12
CA ASP A 675 22.98 19.76 -50.53
C ASP A 675 23.73 18.51 -51.02
N GLY A 676 23.08 17.74 -51.90
CA GLY A 676 23.51 16.42 -52.37
C GLY A 676 24.77 16.40 -53.26
N LYS A 677 25.73 17.30 -53.07
CA LYS A 677 26.92 17.43 -53.93
C LYS A 677 28.27 17.21 -53.25
N SER A 678 28.36 17.05 -51.93
CA SER A 678 29.61 16.59 -51.27
C SER A 678 29.35 16.09 -49.84
N GLN A 679 30.10 15.07 -49.39
CA GLN A 679 30.11 14.65 -47.98
C GLN A 679 30.73 15.70 -47.03
N SER A 680 31.36 16.75 -47.57
CA SER A 680 31.96 17.87 -46.82
C SER A 680 31.17 19.19 -46.91
N ALA A 681 29.97 19.20 -47.50
CA ALA A 681 29.16 20.42 -47.61
C ALA A 681 28.61 20.83 -46.22
N PRO A 682 28.60 22.12 -45.88
CA PRO A 682 28.08 22.60 -44.60
C PRO A 682 26.59 22.27 -44.44
N GLU A 683 26.20 21.73 -43.29
CA GLU A 683 24.79 21.49 -42.97
C GLU A 683 24.02 22.82 -42.92
N ARG A 684 22.88 22.89 -43.63
CA ARG A 684 21.92 24.00 -43.56
C ARG A 684 20.57 23.50 -43.06
N MET A 685 19.86 24.35 -42.33
CA MET A 685 18.46 24.14 -42.01
C MET A 685 17.66 24.67 -43.20
N ASP A 686 17.16 23.75 -44.02
CA ASP A 686 16.62 24.10 -45.34
C ASP A 686 15.16 24.56 -45.26
N ILE A 687 14.38 24.03 -44.31
CA ILE A 687 12.94 24.29 -44.23
C ILE A 687 12.49 24.41 -42.77
N LEU A 688 11.97 25.58 -42.39
CA LEU A 688 11.17 25.78 -41.19
C LEU A 688 9.69 25.66 -41.58
N VAL A 689 8.98 24.71 -40.97
CA VAL A 689 7.54 24.52 -41.13
C VAL A 689 6.84 25.07 -39.90
N GLY A 690 6.08 26.15 -40.07
CA GLY A 690 5.42 26.91 -38.99
C GLY A 690 5.81 28.39 -39.03
N ASP A 691 4.89 29.27 -38.64
CA ASP A 691 5.14 30.73 -38.62
C ASP A 691 5.65 31.17 -37.25
N VAL A 692 6.94 31.54 -37.21
CA VAL A 692 7.63 31.98 -35.99
C VAL A 692 7.75 33.50 -35.89
N LYS A 693 7.29 34.23 -36.91
CA LYS A 693 7.51 35.67 -37.01
C LYS A 693 6.77 36.40 -35.89
N ASP A 694 7.46 37.32 -35.23
CA ASP A 694 6.96 38.15 -34.13
C ASP A 694 6.49 37.36 -32.87
N LYS A 695 6.71 36.04 -32.84
CA LYS A 695 6.35 35.14 -31.72
C LYS A 695 7.55 34.76 -30.85
N ILE A 696 7.29 34.30 -29.63
CA ILE A 696 8.31 33.70 -28.76
C ILE A 696 8.55 32.26 -29.21
N ALA A 697 9.74 31.93 -29.71
CA ALA A 697 10.06 30.58 -30.14
C ALA A 697 10.70 29.78 -29.00
N ILE A 698 10.10 28.65 -28.63
CA ILE A 698 10.59 27.78 -27.55
C ILE A 698 11.08 26.47 -28.17
N LEU A 699 12.39 26.34 -28.35
CA LEU A 699 13.03 25.10 -28.80
C LEU A 699 12.92 24.05 -27.70
N VAL A 700 12.39 22.86 -28.03
CA VAL A 700 12.35 21.74 -27.10
C VAL A 700 13.02 20.50 -27.69
N ASP A 701 13.94 19.93 -26.92
CA ASP A 701 14.62 18.69 -27.29
C ASP A 701 14.84 17.74 -26.10
N ASP A 702 15.10 16.45 -26.35
CA ASP A 702 15.44 15.51 -25.28
C ASP A 702 16.88 15.74 -24.82
N MET A 703 17.81 16.00 -25.74
CA MET A 703 19.21 16.12 -25.34
C MET A 703 20.05 17.01 -26.23
N ILE A 704 20.99 17.74 -25.61
CA ILE A 704 22.00 18.55 -26.29
C ILE A 704 23.39 18.01 -25.98
N ASP A 705 24.21 17.89 -27.02
CA ASP A 705 25.55 17.30 -26.92
C ASP A 705 26.63 18.29 -27.34
N THR A 706 26.86 18.50 -28.63
CA THR A 706 27.89 19.46 -29.14
C THR A 706 27.37 20.89 -29.32
N GLY A 707 26.07 21.12 -29.12
CA GLY A 707 25.41 22.42 -29.35
C GLY A 707 25.23 22.85 -30.80
N LYS A 708 25.81 22.14 -31.80
CA LYS A 708 25.70 22.52 -33.23
C LYS A 708 24.26 22.66 -33.72
N THR A 709 23.41 21.71 -33.33
CA THR A 709 21.97 21.70 -33.66
C THR A 709 21.26 22.91 -33.08
N LEU A 710 21.50 23.19 -31.81
CA LEU A 710 20.92 24.34 -31.11
C LEU A 710 21.36 25.65 -31.75
N THR A 711 22.65 25.80 -32.04
CA THR A 711 23.22 27.00 -32.69
C THR A 711 22.54 27.31 -34.02
N LEU A 712 22.39 26.29 -34.88
CA LEU A 712 21.77 26.46 -36.19
C LEU A 712 20.28 26.78 -36.05
N ALA A 713 19.57 26.12 -35.13
CA ALA A 713 18.15 26.34 -34.87
C ALA A 713 17.90 27.77 -34.35
N ALA A 714 18.66 28.19 -33.34
CA ALA A 714 18.53 29.51 -32.73
C ALA A 714 18.76 30.64 -33.74
N ARG A 715 19.81 30.52 -34.57
CA ARG A 715 20.09 31.50 -35.63
C ARG A 715 18.98 31.53 -36.69
N THR A 716 18.53 30.36 -37.13
CA THR A 716 17.44 30.25 -38.12
C THR A 716 16.15 30.90 -37.61
N LEU A 717 15.77 30.65 -36.34
CA LEU A 717 14.59 31.27 -35.75
C LEU A 717 14.71 32.80 -35.64
N HIS A 718 15.89 33.28 -35.24
CA HIS A 718 16.18 34.71 -35.18
C HIS A 718 16.11 35.37 -36.56
N GLU A 719 16.72 34.77 -37.58
CA GLU A 719 16.69 35.26 -38.98
C GLU A 719 15.28 35.25 -39.58
N LYS A 720 14.41 34.34 -39.13
CA LYS A 720 13.01 34.25 -39.54
C LYS A 720 12.08 35.20 -38.77
N GLY A 721 12.63 36.02 -37.87
CA GLY A 721 11.90 37.09 -37.18
C GLY A 721 11.24 36.66 -35.87
N ALA A 722 11.72 35.59 -35.22
CA ALA A 722 11.26 35.26 -33.86
C ALA A 722 11.60 36.40 -32.88
N LYS A 723 10.63 36.76 -32.04
CA LYS A 723 10.73 37.86 -31.06
C LYS A 723 11.78 37.59 -29.98
N SER A 724 11.80 36.36 -29.47
CA SER A 724 12.83 35.82 -28.59
C SER A 724 12.91 34.30 -28.77
N VAL A 725 14.07 33.72 -28.47
CA VAL A 725 14.29 32.27 -28.56
C VAL A 725 14.67 31.73 -27.19
N HIS A 726 13.93 30.74 -26.69
CA HIS A 726 14.24 29.99 -25.47
C HIS A 726 14.54 28.53 -25.86
N ALA A 727 15.44 27.85 -25.15
CA ALA A 727 15.73 26.45 -25.39
C ALA A 727 15.53 25.63 -24.11
N LEU A 728 14.63 24.66 -24.13
CA LEU A 728 14.33 23.77 -23.00
C LEU A 728 14.72 22.34 -23.40
N ILE A 729 15.67 21.75 -22.69
CA ILE A 729 16.27 20.48 -23.08
C ILE A 729 16.32 19.54 -21.88
N SER A 730 15.88 18.30 -22.05
CA SER A 730 15.79 17.36 -20.91
C SER A 730 17.21 17.05 -20.38
N HIS A 731 18.12 16.64 -21.25
CA HIS A 731 19.48 16.23 -20.89
C HIS A 731 20.54 17.16 -21.52
N GLY A 732 21.17 17.98 -20.68
CA GLY A 732 22.33 18.79 -21.07
C GLY A 732 23.63 17.98 -21.02
N LEU A 733 23.96 17.17 -22.03
CA LEU A 733 25.25 16.47 -22.06
C LEU A 733 26.38 17.49 -22.22
N LEU A 734 26.20 18.44 -23.14
CA LEU A 734 27.11 19.56 -23.40
C LEU A 734 28.58 19.11 -23.59
N SER A 735 28.80 17.90 -24.11
CA SER A 735 30.14 17.35 -24.26
C SER A 735 30.91 18.14 -25.33
N GLU A 736 32.13 18.57 -24.96
CA GLU A 736 32.99 19.42 -25.80
C GLU A 736 32.32 20.74 -26.26
N THR A 737 31.20 21.14 -25.63
CA THR A 737 30.49 22.37 -26.01
C THR A 737 31.26 23.58 -25.51
N ASN A 738 31.55 24.50 -26.43
CA ASN A 738 32.09 25.81 -26.05
C ASN A 738 30.95 26.66 -25.47
N MET A 739 30.90 26.73 -24.14
CA MET A 739 29.87 27.51 -23.43
C MET A 739 29.87 29.00 -23.78
N SER A 740 31.04 29.56 -24.17
CA SER A 740 31.12 30.93 -24.67
C SER A 740 30.36 31.13 -25.98
N LEU A 741 30.35 30.12 -26.88
CA LEU A 741 29.54 30.17 -28.09
C LEU A 741 28.05 30.14 -27.79
N ILE A 742 27.63 29.39 -26.76
CA ILE A 742 26.23 29.37 -26.31
C ILE A 742 25.83 30.74 -25.73
N GLU A 743 26.72 31.37 -24.97
CA GLU A 743 26.49 32.73 -24.44
C GLU A 743 26.25 33.75 -25.56
N GLU A 744 26.96 33.63 -26.68
CA GLU A 744 26.82 34.51 -27.85
C GLU A 744 25.60 34.20 -28.73
N LEU A 745 24.91 33.06 -28.53
CA LEU A 745 23.74 32.73 -29.34
C LEU A 745 22.59 33.72 -29.12
N PRO A 746 21.75 33.95 -30.15
CA PRO A 746 20.54 34.76 -30.05
C PRO A 746 19.41 34.02 -29.31
N ILE A 747 19.74 33.40 -28.18
CA ILE A 747 18.82 32.81 -27.22
C ILE A 747 18.77 33.66 -25.95
N HIS A 748 17.59 33.72 -25.34
CA HIS A 748 17.38 34.36 -24.05
C HIS A 748 17.97 33.50 -22.92
N GLU A 749 17.62 32.22 -22.92
CA GLU A 749 18.08 31.24 -21.92
C GLU A 749 18.15 29.83 -22.53
N LEU A 750 19.08 29.05 -22.00
CA LEU A 750 19.19 27.61 -22.21
C LEU A 750 18.82 26.92 -20.89
N VAL A 751 17.66 26.27 -20.87
CA VAL A 751 17.13 25.58 -19.71
C VAL A 751 17.37 24.09 -19.88
N VAL A 752 18.05 23.49 -18.91
CA VAL A 752 18.27 22.04 -18.86
C VAL A 752 17.80 21.47 -17.54
N THR A 753 17.61 20.15 -17.43
CA THR A 753 17.45 19.52 -16.11
C THR A 753 18.80 19.16 -15.49
N ASN A 754 18.83 18.94 -14.17
CA ASN A 754 19.98 18.35 -13.49
C ASN A 754 20.07 16.81 -13.63
N THR A 755 19.49 16.18 -14.67
CA THR A 755 19.74 14.76 -15.00
C THR A 755 21.24 14.47 -15.22
N ILE A 756 21.99 15.48 -15.62
CA ILE A 756 23.45 15.50 -15.75
C ILE A 756 23.98 16.67 -14.89
N PRO A 757 25.13 16.56 -14.20
CA PRO A 757 25.70 17.67 -13.45
C PRO A 757 26.01 18.88 -14.34
N GLN A 758 25.53 20.07 -13.97
CA GLN A 758 25.69 21.30 -14.77
C GLN A 758 26.60 22.36 -14.14
N ARG A 759 27.11 22.14 -12.92
CA ARG A 759 27.87 23.14 -12.17
C ARG A 759 29.07 23.72 -12.93
N GLN A 760 29.77 22.89 -13.70
CA GLN A 760 30.90 23.35 -14.52
C GLN A 760 30.44 24.20 -15.70
N HIS A 761 29.36 23.80 -16.39
CA HIS A 761 28.80 24.52 -17.53
C HIS A 761 28.20 25.88 -17.12
N ALA A 762 27.55 25.95 -15.96
CA ALA A 762 26.93 27.17 -15.45
C ALA A 762 27.95 28.30 -15.20
N ASN A 763 29.19 27.94 -14.83
CA ASN A 763 30.27 28.93 -14.68
C ASN A 763 30.69 29.56 -16.02
N GLY A 764 30.48 28.85 -17.14
CA GLY A 764 30.88 29.30 -18.48
C GLY A 764 29.77 29.97 -19.29
N CYS A 765 28.52 29.94 -18.83
CA CYS A 765 27.38 30.54 -19.54
C CYS A 765 26.31 30.98 -18.54
N LYS A 766 26.03 32.29 -18.51
CA LYS A 766 25.05 32.89 -17.60
C LYS A 766 23.61 32.65 -18.07
N LYS A 767 23.44 32.33 -19.34
CA LYS A 767 22.15 31.95 -19.93
C LYS A 767 21.71 30.53 -19.56
N LEU A 768 22.59 29.70 -18.98
CA LEU A 768 22.27 28.34 -18.58
C LEU A 768 21.45 28.34 -17.27
N VAL A 769 20.26 27.76 -17.33
CA VAL A 769 19.35 27.59 -16.18
C VAL A 769 19.13 26.09 -15.96
N THR A 770 19.16 25.64 -14.71
CA THR A 770 19.00 24.22 -14.38
C THR A 770 17.74 23.97 -13.56
N ILE A 771 16.84 23.10 -14.05
CA ILE A 771 15.66 22.62 -13.33
C ILE A 771 16.03 21.41 -12.48
N ASP A 772 15.66 21.42 -11.19
CA ASP A 772 15.87 20.30 -10.28
C ASP A 772 14.81 19.18 -10.47
N ILE A 773 15.27 17.98 -10.83
CA ILE A 773 14.44 16.77 -10.98
C ILE A 773 14.45 15.87 -9.73
N SER A 774 15.21 16.23 -8.69
CA SER A 774 15.27 15.45 -7.45
C SER A 774 13.90 15.23 -6.78
N PRO A 775 12.90 16.17 -6.81
CA PRO A 775 11.56 15.87 -6.31
C PRO A 775 10.89 14.71 -7.06
N THR A 776 10.99 14.71 -8.39
CA THR A 776 10.37 13.71 -9.26
C THR A 776 11.01 12.34 -9.04
N ILE A 777 12.34 12.28 -8.96
CA ILE A 777 13.07 11.02 -8.69
C ILE A 777 12.78 10.51 -7.28
N ALA A 778 12.82 11.37 -6.26
CA ALA A 778 12.52 10.99 -4.88
C ALA A 778 11.09 10.44 -4.75
N GLU A 779 10.10 11.11 -5.33
CA GLU A 779 8.72 10.63 -5.29
C GLU A 779 8.54 9.34 -6.09
N SER A 780 9.25 9.16 -7.22
CA SER A 780 9.28 7.88 -7.94
C SER A 780 9.82 6.76 -7.07
N ILE A 781 11.00 6.94 -6.44
CA ILE A 781 11.59 5.95 -5.53
C ILE A 781 10.63 5.62 -4.37
N ARG A 782 10.02 6.64 -3.75
CA ARG A 782 9.05 6.46 -2.66
C ARG A 782 7.85 5.61 -3.12
N ARG A 783 7.32 5.87 -4.31
CA ARG A 783 6.18 5.12 -4.86
C ARG A 783 6.56 3.70 -5.24
N THR A 784 7.70 3.50 -5.89
CA THR A 784 8.26 2.18 -6.24
C THR A 784 8.48 1.33 -4.98
N HIS A 785 8.99 1.93 -3.90
CA HIS A 785 9.17 1.24 -2.62
C HIS A 785 7.83 0.84 -1.98
N ASN A 786 6.86 1.76 -1.97
CA ASN A 786 5.56 1.56 -1.30
C ASN A 786 4.51 0.82 -2.16
N GLY A 787 4.82 0.46 -3.42
CA GLY A 787 3.87 -0.16 -4.34
C GLY A 787 2.73 0.78 -4.78
N GLU A 788 2.99 2.09 -4.79
CA GLU A 788 2.02 3.11 -5.20
C GLU A 788 2.12 3.39 -6.70
N SER A 789 1.04 3.91 -7.30
CA SER A 789 1.00 4.22 -8.74
C SER A 789 1.95 5.36 -9.10
N ILE A 790 2.84 5.11 -10.05
CA ILE A 790 3.78 6.10 -10.63
C ILE A 790 3.10 6.95 -11.70
N SER A 791 2.04 6.44 -12.32
CA SER A 791 1.28 7.13 -13.39
C SER A 791 0.73 8.49 -12.95
N LEU A 792 0.56 8.71 -11.65
CA LEU A 792 0.14 10.00 -11.09
C LEU A 792 1.19 11.11 -11.23
N LEU A 793 2.48 10.78 -11.44
CA LEU A 793 3.53 11.75 -11.75
C LEU A 793 3.37 12.38 -13.14
N PHE A 794 2.52 11.81 -14.00
CA PHE A 794 2.30 12.26 -15.38
C PHE A 794 1.01 13.09 -15.57
N GLY A 795 0.25 13.32 -14.49
CA GLY A 795 -1.02 14.07 -14.52
C GLY A 795 -0.89 15.55 -14.11
N GLU A 796 -2.02 16.28 -14.14
CA GLU A 796 -2.10 17.74 -13.89
C GLU A 796 -1.51 18.19 -12.54
N TRP A 797 -1.45 17.30 -11.54
CA TRP A 797 -0.84 17.60 -10.24
C TRP A 797 0.63 18.02 -10.35
N ALA A 798 1.38 17.45 -11.30
CA ALA A 798 2.79 17.78 -11.51
C ALA A 798 3.01 19.23 -11.99
N GLU A 799 2.02 19.83 -12.66
CA GLU A 799 2.11 21.22 -13.13
C GLU A 799 2.02 22.25 -11.98
N THR A 800 1.34 21.87 -10.90
CA THR A 800 1.08 22.74 -9.73
C THR A 800 2.21 22.76 -8.69
N GLY A 801 3.14 21.80 -8.75
CA GLY A 801 4.29 21.73 -7.84
C GLY A 801 5.21 22.96 -7.93
N ASN A 802 5.88 23.30 -6.83
CA ASN A 802 6.94 24.32 -6.87
C ASN A 802 8.13 23.80 -7.69
N ILE A 803 8.45 24.50 -8.78
CA ILE A 803 9.67 24.25 -9.55
C ILE A 803 10.83 24.82 -8.76
N ALA A 804 11.81 23.98 -8.43
CA ALA A 804 13.10 24.43 -7.94
C ALA A 804 14.04 24.63 -9.13
N VAL A 805 14.53 25.86 -9.27
CA VAL A 805 15.61 26.23 -10.20
C VAL A 805 16.89 26.34 -9.37
N LEU A 806 17.97 25.70 -9.82
CA LEU A 806 19.25 25.60 -9.12
C LEU A 806 20.21 26.74 -9.45
#